data_AF-A0A1I2K9S2-F1
#
_entry.id   AF-A0A1I2K9S2-F1
#
_cell.length_a   1.000
_cell.length_b   1.000
_cell.length_c   1.000
_cell.angle_alpha   90.00
_cell.angle_beta   90.00
_cell.angle_gamma   90.00
#
_symmetry.space_group_name_H-M   'P 1'
#
loop_
_entity.id
_entity.type
_entity.pdbx_description
1 polymer ?
#
loop_
_entity_poly.entity_id
_entity_poly.type
_entity_poly.pdbx_seq_one_letter_code
_entity_poly.pdbx_strand_id
1 'polypeptide(L)'
;MSKGAPGAGRSAAALAGFLVVAGAQLAAVLLALWAVLSLLPGALAVRIGVPLSLATFGTLAYATWRALHTRHRTPAGVAVARDQAPRLWAMIDDAAKAAGVAAPAGVTVVADATAALGERTHLLGVIGGRRDLYLGLPLLQALTPDRLTAVVTHELAHGSAALGRWAPLAYRGRVAIGRAMPRISRRGPAAIVLRWYAGFYRRMDAPFSRAQELAADRIAAAHAGTEATVAALRDLPALAGMQRLFHAEYVGPGWQAGFVPDDVFGGLLRVLAARTTEMTMLRARDPEPSGPWDTHPPLAERIAALTAAPSSRSAAAPSSPSPGSLTAPSPASAGSVAPAEPVAPAEPVVSAGSTDPTASVASVDPAVPLASADPAAPLEPGAPADPAPPADPAPPADPAPPAGSAAPVEERPVEDLVPDLPALGRALQVVAFPAQGRKVVSWDECLSVARTSEMEREAEAALVAISRAVGSPVPDAGELLTLAADGRLRTAAEAVFPKAPAEETTSRIVELLGLMLALAALRSGVARWRHSWTGAAEVVGADGTYLDLAELAAAAADPETTEAVRAYLTEAGVDLAAAASRPGSARAQVLGGLVNLSADGARTDVLITDLGLLLVPGLPRGRGPESKRRLTRIAAGGVPIGGMAAPGGEKPDAPAGDGLALPAGGRFVAFADVAGVTTVPGRRKGWTFGMRAGGELSVRTALDTDELPGGWAAWDEAVTFLAGTR
;
A
#
# COMPACT_ATOMS: atom_id res chain seq x y z
N MET A 1 30.70 25.44 15.09
CA MET A 1 29.37 26.09 15.08
C MET A 1 28.59 25.56 13.88
N SER A 2 27.35 25.07 14.06
CA SER A 2 26.59 24.41 12.98
C SER A 2 26.14 25.37 11.88
N LYS A 3 26.46 25.06 10.61
CA LYS A 3 25.95 25.79 9.42
C LYS A 3 24.41 25.71 9.29
N GLY A 4 23.74 24.79 10.00
CA GLY A 4 22.28 24.62 9.99
C GLY A 4 21.49 25.62 10.86
N ALA A 5 22.12 26.24 11.85
CA ALA A 5 21.45 27.14 12.81
C ALA A 5 20.64 28.31 12.16
N PRO A 6 21.15 29.05 11.15
CA PRO A 6 20.34 30.07 10.47
C PRO A 6 19.24 29.47 9.58
N GLY A 7 19.43 28.27 9.03
CA GLY A 7 18.42 27.58 8.22
C GLY A 7 17.19 27.18 9.05
N ALA A 8 17.42 26.54 10.19
CA ALA A 8 16.35 26.16 11.12
C ALA A 8 15.53 27.38 11.60
N GLY A 9 16.19 28.50 11.88
CA GLY A 9 15.53 29.76 12.25
C GLY A 9 14.66 30.35 11.12
N ARG A 10 15.11 30.27 9.86
CA ARG A 10 14.33 30.71 8.69
C ARG A 10 13.10 29.82 8.44
N SER A 11 13.23 28.51 8.57
CA SER A 11 12.08 27.58 8.47
C SER A 11 11.06 27.83 9.58
N ALA A 12 11.50 27.99 10.83
CA ALA A 12 10.62 28.33 11.96
C ALA A 12 9.93 29.70 11.77
N ALA A 13 10.63 30.71 11.23
CA ALA A 13 10.03 32.01 10.91
C ALA A 13 9.00 31.91 9.76
N ALA A 14 9.26 31.10 8.74
CA ALA A 14 8.31 30.84 7.66
C ALA A 14 7.07 30.05 8.16
N LEU A 15 7.23 29.13 9.11
CA LEU A 15 6.12 28.46 9.79
C LEU A 15 5.22 29.48 10.54
N ALA A 16 5.83 30.41 11.29
CA ALA A 16 5.09 31.47 11.96
C ALA A 16 4.33 32.35 10.94
N GLY A 17 4.96 32.68 9.80
CA GLY A 17 4.32 33.42 8.72
C GLY A 17 3.14 32.70 8.05
N PHE A 18 3.11 31.37 8.00
CA PHE A 18 1.95 30.60 7.54
C PHE A 18 0.73 30.83 8.45
N LEU A 19 0.94 30.84 9.77
CA LEU A 19 -0.09 31.14 10.76
C LEU A 19 -0.56 32.60 10.67
N VAL A 20 0.37 33.55 10.44
CA VAL A 20 0.03 34.96 10.20
C VAL A 20 -0.83 35.13 8.95
N VAL A 21 -0.51 34.45 7.85
CA VAL A 21 -1.32 34.51 6.61
C VAL A 21 -2.70 33.90 6.81
N ALA A 22 -2.82 32.77 7.51
CA ALA A 22 -4.12 32.19 7.86
C ALA A 22 -4.95 33.15 8.74
N GLY A 23 -4.32 33.81 9.72
CA GLY A 23 -4.96 34.83 10.57
C GLY A 23 -5.38 36.08 9.78
N ALA A 24 -4.55 36.56 8.85
CA ALA A 24 -4.84 37.71 8.00
C ALA A 24 -6.03 37.44 7.05
N GLN A 25 -6.16 36.21 6.54
CA GLN A 25 -7.33 35.80 5.76
C GLN A 25 -8.61 35.81 6.58
N LEU A 26 -8.57 35.30 7.81
CA LEU A 26 -9.70 35.35 8.74
C LEU A 26 -10.10 36.79 9.03
N ALA A 27 -9.13 37.67 9.32
CA ALA A 27 -9.37 39.10 9.52
C ALA A 27 -9.98 39.79 8.27
N ALA A 28 -9.51 39.47 7.07
CA ALA A 28 -10.05 40.02 5.83
C ALA A 28 -11.51 39.57 5.56
N VAL A 29 -11.85 38.31 5.87
CA VAL A 29 -13.24 37.82 5.79
C VAL A 29 -14.14 38.53 6.79
N LEU A 30 -13.69 38.72 8.04
CA LEU A 30 -14.42 39.46 9.05
C LEU A 30 -14.62 40.94 8.68
N LEU A 31 -13.59 41.58 8.11
CA LEU A 31 -13.64 42.98 7.68
C LEU A 31 -14.61 43.17 6.50
N ALA A 32 -14.58 42.25 5.52
CA ALA A 32 -15.52 42.27 4.40
C ALA A 32 -16.97 42.07 4.89
N LEU A 33 -17.19 41.14 5.84
CA LEU A 33 -18.49 40.94 6.45
C LEU A 33 -18.95 42.17 7.24
N TRP A 34 -18.09 42.78 8.04
CA TRP A 34 -18.37 44.03 8.76
C TRP A 34 -18.72 45.19 7.81
N ALA A 35 -18.04 45.29 6.66
CA ALA A 35 -18.35 46.31 5.65
C ALA A 35 -19.72 46.10 5.02
N VAL A 36 -20.10 44.86 4.68
CA VAL A 36 -21.45 44.53 4.17
C VAL A 36 -22.52 44.84 5.22
N LEU A 37 -22.27 44.51 6.49
CA LEU A 37 -23.23 44.77 7.56
C LEU A 37 -23.39 46.25 7.89
N SER A 38 -22.34 47.06 7.72
CA SER A 38 -22.40 48.53 7.87
C SER A 38 -23.27 49.22 6.81
N LEU A 39 -23.67 48.52 5.74
CA LEU A 39 -24.60 49.03 4.72
C LEU A 39 -26.07 48.71 5.02
N LEU A 40 -26.36 47.91 6.06
CA LEU A 40 -27.72 47.54 6.46
C LEU A 40 -28.26 48.50 7.55
N PRO A 41 -29.59 48.68 7.65
CA PRO A 41 -30.20 49.44 8.75
C PRO A 41 -29.77 48.88 10.11
N GLY A 42 -29.36 49.72 11.07
CA GLY A 42 -28.65 49.30 12.28
C GLY A 42 -29.32 48.17 13.08
N ALA A 43 -30.64 48.17 13.20
CA ALA A 43 -31.38 47.09 13.88
C ALA A 43 -31.33 45.74 13.11
N LEU A 44 -31.28 45.77 11.78
CA LEU A 44 -31.14 44.60 10.93
C LEU A 44 -29.68 44.11 10.89
N ALA A 45 -28.73 45.05 10.80
CA ALA A 45 -27.29 44.81 10.85
C ALA A 45 -26.89 44.07 12.14
N VAL A 46 -27.41 44.48 13.30
CA VAL A 46 -27.14 43.79 14.58
C VAL A 46 -27.81 42.41 14.63
N ARG A 47 -29.10 42.30 14.25
CA ARG A 47 -29.87 41.05 14.34
C ARG A 47 -29.39 39.94 13.41
N ILE A 48 -28.92 40.28 12.21
CA ILE A 48 -28.43 39.30 11.23
C ILE A 48 -26.91 39.20 11.27
N GLY A 49 -26.22 40.34 11.41
CA GLY A 49 -24.79 40.43 11.24
C GLY A 49 -23.96 39.89 12.39
N VAL A 50 -24.37 40.11 13.63
CA VAL A 50 -23.68 39.53 14.79
C VAL A 50 -23.72 37.99 14.74
N PRO A 51 -24.88 37.31 14.61
CA PRO A 51 -24.90 35.85 14.53
C PRO A 51 -24.24 35.31 13.26
N LEU A 52 -24.38 35.97 12.09
CA LEU A 52 -23.69 35.54 10.87
C LEU A 52 -22.16 35.67 10.99
N SER A 53 -21.66 36.73 11.65
CA SER A 53 -20.23 36.91 11.93
C SER A 53 -19.71 35.88 12.92
N LEU A 54 -20.46 35.61 14.00
CA LEU A 54 -20.10 34.59 14.98
C LEU A 54 -20.12 33.18 14.37
N ALA A 55 -21.08 32.89 13.48
CA ALA A 55 -21.15 31.63 12.75
C ALA A 55 -20.03 31.49 11.71
N THR A 56 -19.70 32.56 10.96
CA THR A 56 -18.62 32.56 9.96
C THR A 56 -17.25 32.45 10.64
N PHE A 57 -17.03 33.22 11.71
CA PHE A 57 -15.84 33.10 12.56
C PHE A 57 -15.75 31.72 13.19
N GLY A 58 -16.82 31.25 13.84
CA GLY A 58 -16.87 29.96 14.52
C GLY A 58 -16.63 28.79 13.58
N THR A 59 -17.24 28.78 12.40
CA THR A 59 -17.01 27.73 11.39
C THR A 59 -15.62 27.79 10.78
N LEU A 60 -15.09 28.97 10.46
CA LEU A 60 -13.76 29.09 9.85
C LEU A 60 -12.64 28.85 10.88
N ALA A 61 -12.81 29.32 12.12
CA ALA A 61 -11.91 29.02 13.24
C ALA A 61 -11.99 27.54 13.64
N TYR A 62 -13.17 26.93 13.69
CA TYR A 62 -13.32 25.49 13.95
C TYR A 62 -12.75 24.64 12.80
N ALA A 63 -12.96 25.00 11.54
CA ALA A 63 -12.37 24.30 10.40
C ALA A 63 -10.84 24.41 10.38
N THR A 64 -10.32 25.60 10.67
CA THR A 64 -8.87 25.85 10.80
C THR A 64 -8.30 25.08 12.00
N TRP A 65 -8.93 25.17 13.17
CA TRP A 65 -8.56 24.44 14.37
C TRP A 65 -8.60 22.92 14.14
N ARG A 66 -9.68 22.37 13.54
CA ARG A 66 -9.84 20.94 13.25
C ARG A 66 -8.84 20.43 12.21
N ALA A 67 -8.51 21.23 11.19
CA ALA A 67 -7.48 20.88 10.21
C ALA A 67 -6.07 20.87 10.82
N LEU A 68 -5.84 21.71 11.83
CA LEU A 68 -4.56 21.88 12.51
C LEU A 68 -4.39 20.96 13.74
N HIS A 69 -5.48 20.63 14.43
CA HIS A 69 -5.56 19.75 15.61
C HIS A 69 -6.17 18.39 15.25
N THR A 70 -5.90 17.88 14.04
CA THR A 70 -6.21 16.48 13.75
C THR A 70 -5.47 15.59 14.74
N ARG A 71 -6.21 14.86 15.58
CA ARG A 71 -5.76 13.54 16.02
C ARG A 71 -5.44 12.75 14.74
N HIS A 72 -4.34 12.02 14.68
CA HIS A 72 -3.99 11.21 13.50
C HIS A 72 -4.74 9.82 13.57
N ARG A 73 -4.43 8.71 12.86
CA ARG A 73 -4.95 7.29 13.09
C ARG A 73 -3.85 6.26 13.59
N THR A 74 -3.74 5.82 14.87
CA THR A 74 -2.50 5.16 15.39
C THR A 74 -2.17 3.96 14.51
N PRO A 75 -0.96 3.84 13.92
CA PRO A 75 -0.71 2.74 13.02
C PRO A 75 -0.98 1.44 13.78
N ALA A 76 -1.81 0.57 13.19
CA ALA A 76 -2.17 -0.68 13.82
C ALA A 76 -0.90 -1.46 14.12
N GLY A 77 -0.70 -1.79 15.39
CA GLY A 77 0.60 -2.20 15.87
C GLY A 77 0.58 -2.73 17.30
N VAL A 78 1.62 -3.47 17.63
CA VAL A 78 1.81 -4.13 18.93
C VAL A 78 2.86 -3.35 19.71
N ALA A 79 2.49 -2.86 20.89
CA ALA A 79 3.46 -2.22 21.78
C ALA A 79 4.44 -3.28 22.32
N VAL A 80 5.74 -3.01 22.22
CA VAL A 80 6.82 -3.88 22.68
C VAL A 80 7.48 -3.26 23.91
N ALA A 81 7.28 -3.90 25.06
CA ALA A 81 7.80 -3.45 26.34
C ALA A 81 9.30 -3.78 26.52
N ARG A 82 9.94 -3.13 27.52
CA ARG A 82 11.39 -3.21 27.75
C ARG A 82 11.86 -4.59 28.24
N ASP A 83 11.00 -5.27 28.99
CA ASP A 83 11.14 -6.64 29.46
C ASP A 83 10.92 -7.68 28.34
N GLN A 84 10.02 -7.39 27.39
CA GLN A 84 9.72 -8.28 26.26
C GLN A 84 10.84 -8.35 25.21
N ALA A 85 11.55 -7.23 24.96
CA ALA A 85 12.63 -7.17 23.97
C ALA A 85 13.83 -6.33 24.47
N PRO A 86 14.55 -6.78 25.52
CA PRO A 86 15.59 -5.97 26.17
C PRO A 86 16.76 -5.62 25.23
N ARG A 87 17.09 -6.50 24.27
CA ARG A 87 18.17 -6.27 23.29
C ARG A 87 17.80 -5.23 22.22
N LEU A 88 16.55 -5.26 21.71
CA LEU A 88 16.01 -4.18 20.88
C LEU A 88 16.06 -2.84 21.62
N TRP A 89 15.62 -2.79 22.87
CA TRP A 89 15.61 -1.57 23.66
C TRP A 89 17.01 -1.03 23.99
N ALA A 90 17.99 -1.91 24.25
CA ALA A 90 19.39 -1.50 24.42
C ALA A 90 19.94 -0.83 23.15
N MET A 91 19.70 -1.40 21.97
CA MET A 91 20.08 -0.79 20.69
C MET A 91 19.42 0.58 20.47
N ILE A 92 18.13 0.71 20.83
CA ILE A 92 17.41 2.00 20.74
C ILE A 92 17.97 3.05 21.72
N ASP A 93 18.34 2.65 22.94
CA ASP A 93 18.92 3.55 23.94
C ASP A 93 20.32 4.04 23.51
N ASP A 94 21.15 3.15 22.95
CA ASP A 94 22.47 3.51 22.38
C ASP A 94 22.33 4.40 21.13
N ALA A 95 21.38 4.12 20.24
CA ALA A 95 21.06 4.96 19.10
C ALA A 95 20.57 6.37 19.53
N ALA A 96 19.73 6.45 20.57
CA ALA A 96 19.27 7.72 21.13
C ALA A 96 20.42 8.54 21.73
N LYS A 97 21.32 7.87 22.45
CA LYS A 97 22.55 8.45 23.00
C LYS A 97 23.49 8.97 21.90
N ALA A 98 23.69 8.20 20.82
CA ALA A 98 24.48 8.62 19.67
C ALA A 98 23.86 9.82 18.92
N ALA A 99 22.53 9.84 18.80
CA ALA A 99 21.79 10.97 18.25
C ALA A 99 21.73 12.21 19.18
N GLY A 100 22.10 12.07 20.46
CA GLY A 100 22.04 13.16 21.45
C GLY A 100 20.59 13.56 21.80
N VAL A 101 19.68 12.58 21.84
CA VAL A 101 18.26 12.77 22.18
C VAL A 101 17.85 11.88 23.35
N ALA A 102 16.77 12.27 24.04
CA ALA A 102 16.10 11.36 24.96
C ALA A 102 15.51 10.16 24.20
N ALA A 103 15.69 8.95 24.75
CA ALA A 103 15.11 7.72 24.24
C ALA A 103 13.56 7.81 24.13
N PRO A 104 12.93 7.08 23.19
CA PRO A 104 11.48 7.02 23.09
C PRO A 104 10.86 6.39 24.35
N ALA A 105 9.65 6.82 24.69
CA ALA A 105 8.90 6.35 25.85
C ALA A 105 8.09 5.07 25.59
N GLY A 106 8.03 4.62 24.33
CA GLY A 106 7.37 3.41 23.88
C GLY A 106 7.90 3.01 22.50
N VAL A 107 7.85 1.72 22.21
CA VAL A 107 8.12 1.14 20.89
C VAL A 107 6.87 0.38 20.47
N THR A 108 6.41 0.60 19.25
CA THR A 108 5.25 -0.07 18.67
C THR A 108 5.66 -0.67 17.34
N VAL A 109 5.53 -1.99 17.20
CA VAL A 109 5.82 -2.68 15.95
C VAL A 109 4.60 -2.61 15.03
N VAL A 110 4.80 -2.22 13.77
CA VAL A 110 3.76 -1.89 12.79
C VAL A 110 3.90 -2.72 11.52
N ALA A 111 2.83 -2.79 10.70
CA ALA A 111 2.80 -3.61 9.50
C ALA A 111 3.68 -3.07 8.34
N ASP A 112 3.81 -1.75 8.23
CA ASP A 112 4.55 -1.09 7.14
C ASP A 112 6.08 -1.24 7.29
N ALA A 113 6.81 -1.35 6.19
CA ALA A 113 8.27 -1.33 6.12
C ALA A 113 8.86 0.07 6.39
N THR A 114 8.59 0.61 7.58
CA THR A 114 8.95 1.98 7.99
C THR A 114 9.49 2.03 9.40
N ALA A 115 10.44 2.92 9.66
CA ALA A 115 10.76 3.37 11.01
C ALA A 115 10.34 4.84 11.09
N ALA A 116 9.67 5.24 12.16
CA ALA A 116 9.23 6.62 12.31
C ALA A 116 8.99 7.01 13.77
N LEU A 117 9.39 8.22 14.13
CA LEU A 117 9.19 8.76 15.47
C LEU A 117 7.88 9.57 15.57
N GLY A 118 6.88 9.05 16.29
CA GLY A 118 5.69 9.81 16.63
C GLY A 118 5.91 10.69 17.85
N GLU A 119 5.69 12.00 17.77
CA GLU A 119 5.69 12.90 18.93
C GLU A 119 4.29 13.46 19.18
N ARG A 120 3.75 13.25 20.40
CA ARG A 120 2.55 13.94 20.87
C ARG A 120 2.89 15.39 21.19
N THR A 121 2.74 16.26 20.21
CA THR A 121 3.06 17.69 20.33
C THR A 121 1.88 18.50 20.87
N HIS A 122 2.19 19.60 21.54
CA HIS A 122 1.23 20.61 22.00
C HIS A 122 1.45 21.93 21.24
N LEU A 123 0.41 22.76 21.15
CA LEU A 123 0.43 24.05 20.45
C LEU A 123 1.01 23.93 19.01
N LEU A 124 0.45 23.06 18.18
CA LEU A 124 0.82 22.92 16.77
C LEU A 124 2.30 22.61 16.49
N GLY A 125 2.91 21.78 17.33
CA GLY A 125 4.33 21.44 17.20
C GLY A 125 5.27 22.44 17.89
N VAL A 126 4.77 23.53 18.47
CA VAL A 126 5.62 24.46 19.23
C VAL A 126 6.22 23.78 20.46
N ILE A 127 5.42 23.00 21.18
CA ILE A 127 5.84 22.28 22.38
C ILE A 127 5.95 20.78 22.06
N GLY A 128 7.11 20.19 22.38
CA GLY A 128 7.34 18.75 22.29
C GLY A 128 6.67 17.99 23.41
N GLY A 129 6.60 16.67 23.28
CA GLY A 129 5.95 15.82 24.29
C GLY A 129 6.42 14.39 24.22
N ARG A 130 5.58 13.45 24.66
CA ARG A 130 5.93 12.03 24.64
C ARG A 130 6.19 11.55 23.21
N ARG A 131 7.32 10.87 23.02
CA ARG A 131 7.75 10.26 21.77
C ARG A 131 7.59 8.76 21.85
N ASP A 132 6.98 8.16 20.84
CA ASP A 132 6.81 6.73 20.70
C ASP A 132 7.37 6.33 19.32
N LEU A 133 8.25 5.33 19.26
CA LEU A 133 8.92 4.86 18.05
C LEU A 133 8.07 3.79 17.37
N TYR A 134 7.70 4.00 16.11
CA TYR A 134 7.07 2.99 15.27
C TYR A 134 8.14 2.27 14.47
N LEU A 135 8.14 0.94 14.50
CA LEU A 135 9.13 0.12 13.80
C LEU A 135 8.46 -1.00 13.00
N GLY A 136 8.71 -1.03 11.71
CA GLY A 136 8.13 -2.01 10.81
C GLY A 136 8.58 -3.43 11.13
N LEU A 137 7.63 -4.35 11.27
CA LEU A 137 7.95 -5.78 11.31
C LEU A 137 8.75 -6.22 10.07
N PRO A 138 8.47 -5.74 8.83
CA PRO A 138 9.32 -6.04 7.69
C PRO A 138 10.79 -5.62 7.87
N LEU A 139 11.07 -4.53 8.60
CA LEU A 139 12.45 -4.10 8.89
C LEU A 139 13.13 -5.03 9.88
N LEU A 140 12.40 -5.50 10.89
CA LEU A 140 12.88 -6.51 11.84
C LEU A 140 13.11 -7.88 11.16
N GLN A 141 12.37 -8.17 10.09
CA GLN A 141 12.46 -9.41 9.33
C GLN A 141 13.57 -9.40 8.26
N ALA A 142 13.85 -8.25 7.63
CA ALA A 142 14.67 -8.17 6.42
C ALA A 142 16.03 -7.46 6.59
N LEU A 143 16.24 -6.69 7.65
CA LEU A 143 17.51 -5.99 7.89
C LEU A 143 18.42 -6.79 8.83
N THR A 144 19.73 -6.58 8.72
CA THR A 144 20.70 -7.03 9.75
C THR A 144 20.70 -6.05 10.94
N PRO A 145 21.21 -6.43 12.13
CA PRO A 145 21.20 -5.58 13.31
C PRO A 145 21.87 -4.22 13.09
N ASP A 146 22.97 -4.16 12.34
CA ASP A 146 23.70 -2.92 12.05
C ASP A 146 22.91 -2.00 11.10
N ARG A 147 22.24 -2.56 10.08
CA ARG A 147 21.38 -1.79 9.17
C ARG A 147 20.15 -1.26 9.90
N LEU A 148 19.52 -2.07 10.76
CA LEU A 148 18.42 -1.64 11.62
C LEU A 148 18.87 -0.52 12.57
N THR A 149 20.05 -0.65 13.17
CA THR A 149 20.66 0.38 14.03
C THR A 149 20.89 1.68 13.26
N ALA A 150 21.36 1.62 12.01
CA ALA A 150 21.50 2.79 11.15
C ALA A 150 20.15 3.51 10.91
N VAL A 151 19.10 2.75 10.56
CA VAL A 151 17.74 3.29 10.38
C VAL A 151 17.21 3.95 11.65
N VAL A 152 17.24 3.24 12.79
CA VAL A 152 16.75 3.77 14.08
C VAL A 152 17.53 5.02 14.51
N THR A 153 18.85 5.03 14.30
CA THR A 153 19.69 6.20 14.62
C THR A 153 19.38 7.40 13.73
N HIS A 154 19.12 7.17 12.42
CA HIS A 154 18.70 8.22 11.50
C HIS A 154 17.39 8.87 11.95
N GLU A 155 16.36 8.08 12.24
CA GLU A 155 15.05 8.57 12.71
C GLU A 155 15.16 9.37 14.02
N LEU A 156 15.95 8.88 14.98
CA LEU A 156 16.18 9.57 16.25
C LEU A 156 16.99 10.88 16.06
N ALA A 157 17.91 10.91 15.09
CA ALA A 157 18.74 12.09 14.81
C ALA A 157 17.93 13.29 14.31
N HIS A 158 16.76 13.12 13.67
CA HIS A 158 15.89 14.25 13.31
C HIS A 158 15.48 15.11 14.52
N GLY A 159 15.35 14.50 15.70
CA GLY A 159 15.04 15.18 16.96
C GLY A 159 16.23 15.89 17.62
N SER A 160 17.44 15.77 17.06
CA SER A 160 18.68 16.23 17.69
C SER A 160 18.86 17.74 17.63
N ALA A 161 19.11 18.34 18.81
CA ALA A 161 19.45 19.75 18.93
C ALA A 161 20.80 20.11 18.28
N ALA A 162 21.66 19.13 17.99
CA ALA A 162 22.90 19.31 17.23
C ALA A 162 22.65 19.86 15.80
N LEU A 163 21.47 19.59 15.24
CA LEU A 163 21.04 20.10 13.93
C LEU A 163 20.61 21.58 13.98
N GLY A 164 20.43 22.13 15.18
CA GLY A 164 20.18 23.54 15.46
C GLY A 164 19.06 23.75 16.49
N ARG A 165 19.13 24.85 17.27
CA ARG A 165 18.13 25.19 18.31
C ARG A 165 16.67 25.08 17.85
N TRP A 166 16.40 25.49 16.62
CA TRP A 166 15.05 25.53 16.05
C TRP A 166 14.72 24.30 15.18
N ALA A 167 15.63 23.34 15.04
CA ALA A 167 15.46 22.19 14.14
C ALA A 167 14.22 21.34 14.50
N PRO A 168 13.93 21.01 15.77
CA PRO A 168 12.71 20.26 16.12
C PRO A 168 11.43 21.04 15.79
N LEU A 169 11.42 22.36 15.97
CA LEU A 169 10.28 23.21 15.63
C LEU A 169 10.04 23.28 14.11
N ALA A 170 11.11 23.50 13.34
CA ALA A 170 11.07 23.52 11.89
C ALA A 170 10.56 22.18 11.32
N TYR A 171 11.08 21.05 11.82
CA TYR A 171 10.64 19.71 11.43
C TYR A 171 9.14 19.47 11.71
N ARG A 172 8.68 19.70 12.95
CA ARG A 172 7.25 19.53 13.29
C ARG A 172 6.34 20.43 12.44
N GLY A 173 6.77 21.66 12.18
CA GLY A 173 6.06 22.60 11.31
C GLY A 173 5.95 22.13 9.87
N ARG A 174 7.04 21.59 9.31
CA ARG A 174 7.09 20.99 7.97
C ARG A 174 6.07 19.85 7.85
N VAL A 175 6.10 18.93 8.82
CA VAL A 175 5.19 17.79 8.90
C VAL A 175 3.72 18.25 9.07
N ALA A 176 3.46 19.28 9.86
CA ALA A 176 2.11 19.85 10.02
C ALA A 176 1.58 20.49 8.73
N ILE A 177 2.40 21.29 8.03
CA ILE A 177 2.03 21.91 6.74
C ILE A 177 1.82 20.84 5.66
N GLY A 178 2.71 19.83 5.59
CA GLY A 178 2.57 18.69 4.68
C GLY A 178 1.23 17.96 4.87
N ARG A 179 0.85 17.64 6.13
CA ARG A 179 -0.45 17.03 6.45
C ARG A 179 -1.65 17.93 6.13
N ALA A 180 -1.53 19.24 6.30
CA ALA A 180 -2.61 20.17 5.98
C ALA A 180 -2.84 20.27 4.46
N MET A 181 -1.80 20.14 3.64
CA MET A 181 -1.86 20.52 2.22
C MET A 181 -2.86 19.74 1.35
N PRO A 182 -2.94 18.39 1.41
CA PRO A 182 -3.94 17.64 0.65
C PRO A 182 -5.38 17.97 1.04
N ARG A 183 -5.59 18.47 2.26
CA ARG A 183 -6.90 18.78 2.85
C ARG A 183 -7.42 20.17 2.50
N ILE A 184 -6.53 21.11 2.15
CA ILE A 184 -6.91 22.45 1.68
C ILE A 184 -7.55 22.31 0.29
N SER A 185 -8.88 22.54 0.19
CA SER A 185 -9.65 22.55 -1.07
C SER A 185 -8.86 23.20 -2.21
N ARG A 186 -8.80 22.60 -3.42
CA ARG A 186 -8.10 23.19 -4.58
C ARG A 186 -8.71 24.51 -5.09
N ARG A 187 -9.81 25.01 -4.50
CA ARG A 187 -10.53 26.23 -4.92
C ARG A 187 -10.89 27.16 -3.77
N GLY A 188 -11.06 28.43 -4.10
CA GLY A 188 -11.37 29.53 -3.18
C GLY A 188 -10.15 30.45 -2.97
N PRO A 189 -10.34 31.78 -2.79
CA PRO A 189 -9.24 32.75 -2.71
C PRO A 189 -8.29 32.48 -1.54
N ALA A 190 -8.83 32.18 -0.35
CA ALA A 190 -8.04 31.80 0.82
C ALA A 190 -7.15 30.56 0.54
N ALA A 191 -7.70 29.56 -0.15
CA ALA A 191 -7.00 28.32 -0.45
C ALA A 191 -5.89 28.50 -1.51
N ILE A 192 -6.05 29.44 -2.46
CA ILE A 192 -4.98 29.84 -3.40
C ILE A 192 -3.82 30.46 -2.63
N VAL A 193 -4.10 31.42 -1.75
CA VAL A 193 -3.08 32.13 -0.97
C VAL A 193 -2.37 31.21 0.03
N LEU A 194 -3.08 30.27 0.68
CA LEU A 194 -2.46 29.28 1.57
C LEU A 194 -1.54 28.31 0.81
N ARG A 195 -1.92 27.87 -0.40
CA ARG A 195 -1.04 27.05 -1.26
C ARG A 195 0.17 27.81 -1.76
N TRP A 196 -0.01 29.06 -2.18
CA TRP A 196 1.09 29.94 -2.57
C TRP A 196 2.08 30.10 -1.41
N TYR A 197 1.58 30.36 -0.20
CA TYR A 197 2.42 30.49 0.99
C TYR A 197 3.11 29.17 1.33
N ALA A 198 2.44 28.03 1.28
CA ALA A 198 3.08 26.74 1.53
C ALA A 198 4.16 26.41 0.48
N GLY A 199 3.96 26.81 -0.78
CA GLY A 199 4.99 26.75 -1.81
C GLY A 199 6.20 27.65 -1.50
N PHE A 200 5.97 28.84 -0.93
CA PHE A 200 7.02 29.72 -0.40
C PHE A 200 7.73 29.11 0.81
N TYR A 201 6.99 28.61 1.81
CA TYR A 201 7.52 27.90 2.97
C TYR A 201 8.43 26.74 2.55
N ARG A 202 7.98 25.90 1.60
CA ARG A 202 8.77 24.78 1.07
C ARG A 202 10.10 25.25 0.45
N ARG A 203 10.12 26.36 -0.30
CA ARG A 203 11.37 26.92 -0.85
C ARG A 203 12.32 27.42 0.25
N MET A 204 11.77 27.99 1.33
CA MET A 204 12.54 28.48 2.49
C MET A 204 13.09 27.36 3.36
N ASP A 205 12.34 26.26 3.53
CA ASP A 205 12.70 25.13 4.36
C ASP A 205 13.58 24.09 3.65
N ALA A 206 13.43 23.88 2.33
CA ALA A 206 14.15 22.84 1.58
C ALA A 206 15.68 22.81 1.80
N PRO A 207 16.43 23.93 1.85
CA PRO A 207 17.87 23.89 2.14
C PRO A 207 18.19 23.42 3.56
N PHE A 208 17.32 23.74 4.53
CA PHE A 208 17.45 23.24 5.90
C PHE A 208 17.05 21.77 5.98
N SER A 209 15.98 21.35 5.32
CA SER A 209 15.56 19.94 5.20
C SER A 209 16.71 19.07 4.69
N ARG A 210 17.28 19.38 3.52
CA ARG A 210 18.41 18.61 2.97
C ARG A 210 19.62 18.55 3.92
N ALA A 211 19.95 19.66 4.57
CA ALA A 211 21.03 19.70 5.55
C ALA A 211 20.73 18.91 6.83
N GLN A 212 19.46 18.74 7.19
CA GLN A 212 18.98 17.90 8.29
C GLN A 212 19.17 16.42 7.95
N GLU A 213 18.74 15.98 6.75
CA GLU A 213 18.90 14.61 6.25
C GLU A 213 20.37 14.19 6.19
N LEU A 214 21.20 14.97 5.50
CA LEU A 214 22.65 14.71 5.38
C LEU A 214 23.39 14.79 6.73
N ALA A 215 22.77 15.31 7.79
CA ALA A 215 23.33 15.29 9.13
C ALA A 215 22.84 14.08 9.95
N ALA A 216 21.57 13.68 9.81
CA ALA A 216 21.05 12.43 10.35
C ALA A 216 21.80 11.21 9.77
N ASP A 217 22.04 11.20 8.45
CA ASP A 217 22.85 10.19 7.76
C ASP A 217 24.26 10.08 8.37
N ARG A 218 24.93 11.20 8.64
CA ARG A 218 26.27 11.21 9.25
C ARG A 218 26.27 10.75 10.70
N ILE A 219 25.20 11.00 11.46
CA ILE A 219 25.05 10.51 12.84
C ILE A 219 24.83 8.99 12.82
N ALA A 220 23.97 8.49 11.92
CA ALA A 220 23.78 7.05 11.71
C ALA A 220 25.08 6.35 11.28
N ALA A 221 25.81 6.90 10.31
CA ALA A 221 27.08 6.37 9.84
C ALA A 221 28.19 6.43 10.89
N ALA A 222 28.20 7.42 11.79
CA ALA A 222 29.14 7.47 12.91
C ALA A 222 28.84 6.40 13.99
N HIS A 223 27.59 5.99 14.15
CA HIS A 223 27.17 4.99 15.13
C HIS A 223 27.23 3.56 14.56
N ALA A 224 26.41 3.26 13.55
CA ALA A 224 26.31 1.93 12.94
C ALA A 224 27.47 1.65 11.95
N GLY A 225 27.97 2.68 11.27
CA GLY A 225 28.99 2.57 10.22
C GLY A 225 28.47 3.00 8.86
N THR A 226 29.36 3.56 8.03
CA THR A 226 29.04 4.06 6.68
C THR A 226 28.43 2.98 5.79
N GLU A 227 29.00 1.77 5.79
CA GLU A 227 28.52 0.65 4.97
C GLU A 227 27.10 0.22 5.35
N ALA A 228 26.84 0.00 6.65
CA ALA A 228 25.50 -0.34 7.16
C ALA A 228 24.47 0.76 6.83
N THR A 229 24.86 2.04 6.90
CA THR A 229 23.99 3.17 6.56
C THR A 229 23.71 3.22 5.05
N VAL A 230 24.72 3.04 4.19
CA VAL A 230 24.56 3.02 2.73
C VAL A 230 23.73 1.80 2.27
N ALA A 231 23.89 0.65 2.93
CA ALA A 231 23.06 -0.53 2.68
C ALA A 231 21.60 -0.28 3.10
N ALA A 232 21.36 0.23 4.32
CA ALA A 232 20.02 0.59 4.79
C ALA A 232 19.31 1.61 3.87
N LEU A 233 20.02 2.61 3.37
CA LEU A 233 19.50 3.60 2.41
C LEU A 233 19.03 2.98 1.09
N ARG A 234 19.59 1.83 0.66
CA ARG A 234 19.13 1.05 -0.50
C ARG A 234 18.05 0.03 -0.15
N ASP A 235 18.14 -0.58 1.03
CA ASP A 235 17.18 -1.58 1.51
C ASP A 235 15.78 -0.98 1.74
N LEU A 236 15.67 0.22 2.33
CA LEU A 236 14.38 0.85 2.65
C LEU A 236 13.42 0.98 1.44
N PRO A 237 13.80 1.64 0.32
CA PRO A 237 12.90 1.75 -0.83
C PRO A 237 12.64 0.41 -1.52
N ALA A 238 13.62 -0.51 -1.51
CA ALA A 238 13.48 -1.83 -2.11
C ALA A 238 12.51 -2.73 -1.32
N LEU A 239 12.61 -2.75 0.01
CA LEU A 239 11.69 -3.46 0.90
C LEU A 239 10.28 -2.88 0.85
N ALA A 240 10.14 -1.55 0.81
CA ALA A 240 8.83 -0.91 0.61
C ALA A 240 8.22 -1.25 -0.75
N GLY A 241 9.04 -1.38 -1.81
CA GLY A 241 8.62 -1.88 -3.12
C GLY A 241 8.14 -3.33 -3.08
N MET A 242 8.94 -4.22 -2.47
CA MET A 242 8.60 -5.64 -2.33
C MET A 242 7.36 -5.86 -1.46
N GLN A 243 7.15 -5.04 -0.43
CA GLN A 243 5.93 -5.10 0.37
C GLN A 243 4.68 -4.68 -0.42
N ARG A 244 4.76 -3.64 -1.28
CA ARG A 244 3.64 -3.29 -2.17
C ARG A 244 3.31 -4.42 -3.14
N LEU A 245 4.34 -5.04 -3.73
CA LEU A 245 4.19 -6.21 -4.58
C LEU A 245 3.52 -7.37 -3.83
N PHE A 246 3.99 -7.68 -2.62
CA PHE A 246 3.42 -8.72 -1.76
C PHE A 246 1.93 -8.48 -1.47
N HIS A 247 1.54 -7.24 -1.14
CA HIS A 247 0.13 -6.91 -0.93
C HIS A 247 -0.70 -6.98 -2.23
N ALA A 248 -0.14 -6.58 -3.36
CA ALA A 248 -0.83 -6.56 -4.65
C ALA A 248 -1.06 -7.97 -5.24
N GLU A 249 -0.03 -8.83 -5.19
CA GLU A 249 -0.01 -10.15 -5.83
C GLU A 249 -0.49 -11.28 -4.90
N TYR A 250 -0.22 -11.19 -3.59
CA TYR A 250 -0.45 -12.32 -2.66
C TYR A 250 -1.59 -12.05 -1.67
N VAL A 251 -1.59 -10.92 -0.95
CA VAL A 251 -2.61 -10.66 0.09
C VAL A 251 -3.94 -10.19 -0.52
N GLY A 252 -3.89 -9.21 -1.42
CA GLY A 252 -5.06 -8.55 -2.00
C GLY A 252 -6.03 -9.50 -2.71
N PRO A 253 -5.57 -10.42 -3.58
CA PRO A 253 -6.45 -11.36 -4.27
C PRO A 253 -7.23 -12.29 -3.32
N GLY A 254 -6.56 -12.86 -2.30
CA GLY A 254 -7.22 -13.67 -1.26
C GLY A 254 -8.20 -12.84 -0.42
N TRP A 255 -7.78 -11.65 -0.01
CA TRP A 255 -8.59 -10.69 0.75
C TRP A 255 -9.90 -10.35 0.04
N GLN A 256 -9.86 -10.21 -1.28
CA GLN A 256 -10.99 -9.92 -2.16
C GLN A 256 -11.88 -11.14 -2.43
N ALA A 257 -11.34 -12.35 -2.34
CA ALA A 257 -12.12 -13.59 -2.40
C ALA A 257 -12.85 -13.92 -1.08
N GLY A 258 -12.60 -13.16 0.00
CA GLY A 258 -13.18 -13.42 1.32
C GLY A 258 -12.30 -14.28 2.24
N PHE A 259 -11.00 -14.38 1.94
CA PHE A 259 -10.02 -15.21 2.66
C PHE A 259 -8.88 -14.35 3.19
N VAL A 260 -8.21 -14.79 4.25
CA VAL A 260 -6.98 -14.17 4.76
C VAL A 260 -6.02 -15.28 5.18
N PRO A 261 -4.72 -15.19 4.83
CA PRO A 261 -3.77 -16.22 5.25
C PRO A 261 -3.55 -16.16 6.76
N ASP A 262 -3.29 -17.32 7.36
CA ASP A 262 -3.02 -17.55 8.77
C ASP A 262 -1.74 -16.86 9.27
N ASP A 263 -0.75 -16.67 8.41
CA ASP A 263 0.51 -16.00 8.69
C ASP A 263 0.95 -15.05 7.56
N VAL A 264 0.33 -13.86 7.50
CA VAL A 264 0.62 -12.78 6.53
C VAL A 264 2.12 -12.44 6.52
N PHE A 265 2.73 -12.28 7.69
CA PHE A 265 4.11 -11.80 7.79
C PHE A 265 5.16 -12.89 7.54
N GLY A 266 4.85 -14.16 7.77
CA GLY A 266 5.65 -15.27 7.24
C GLY A 266 5.50 -15.44 5.73
N GLY A 267 4.36 -15.05 5.14
CA GLY A 267 4.21 -14.91 3.69
C GLY A 267 5.19 -13.91 3.08
N LEU A 268 5.32 -12.73 3.70
CA LEU A 268 6.31 -11.73 3.30
C LEU A 268 7.74 -12.27 3.39
N LEU A 269 8.10 -13.00 4.46
CA LEU A 269 9.41 -13.68 4.56
C LEU A 269 9.66 -14.66 3.40
N ARG A 270 8.66 -15.46 3.01
CA ARG A 270 8.77 -16.39 1.86
C ARG A 270 9.01 -15.64 0.55
N VAL A 271 8.30 -14.53 0.31
CA VAL A 271 8.53 -13.67 -0.87
C VAL A 271 9.94 -13.08 -0.86
N LEU A 272 10.41 -12.54 0.28
CA LEU A 272 11.73 -11.95 0.40
C LEU A 272 12.85 -12.97 0.18
N ALA A 273 12.69 -14.19 0.67
CA ALA A 273 13.63 -15.30 0.49
C ALA A 273 13.65 -15.83 -0.96
N ALA A 274 12.51 -15.80 -1.66
CA ALA A 274 12.39 -16.29 -3.02
C ALA A 274 12.82 -15.24 -4.07
N ARG A 275 12.39 -13.99 -3.93
CA ARG A 275 12.59 -12.88 -4.89
C ARG A 275 13.86 -12.05 -4.62
N THR A 276 14.97 -12.73 -4.39
CA THR A 276 16.27 -12.11 -4.09
C THR A 276 16.84 -11.32 -5.28
N THR A 277 16.56 -11.76 -6.51
CA THR A 277 16.95 -11.07 -7.75
C THR A 277 16.21 -9.74 -7.89
N GLU A 278 14.88 -9.73 -7.74
CA GLU A 278 14.07 -8.51 -7.81
C GLU A 278 14.42 -7.54 -6.68
N MET A 279 14.67 -8.04 -5.47
CA MET A 279 15.18 -7.23 -4.36
C MET A 279 16.53 -6.57 -4.72
N THR A 280 17.43 -7.30 -5.37
CA THR A 280 18.73 -6.77 -5.83
C THR A 280 18.56 -5.72 -6.93
N MET A 281 17.66 -5.94 -7.88
CA MET A 281 17.30 -4.95 -8.91
C MET A 281 16.69 -3.68 -8.29
N LEU A 282 15.81 -3.81 -7.30
CA LEU A 282 15.22 -2.68 -6.58
C LEU A 282 16.25 -1.88 -5.76
N ARG A 283 17.25 -2.54 -5.16
CA ARG A 283 18.39 -1.89 -4.47
C ARG A 283 19.32 -1.15 -5.42
N ALA A 284 19.45 -1.64 -6.66
CA ALA A 284 20.30 -1.05 -7.70
C ALA A 284 19.64 0.11 -8.45
N ARG A 285 18.30 0.18 -8.43
CA ARG A 285 17.51 1.24 -9.07
C ARG A 285 17.64 2.56 -8.30
N ASP A 286 17.95 3.65 -9.01
CA ASP A 286 17.79 4.99 -8.44
C ASP A 286 16.30 5.21 -8.09
N PRO A 287 15.96 5.57 -6.84
CA PRO A 287 14.57 5.77 -6.45
C PRO A 287 13.93 6.89 -7.26
N GLU A 288 12.67 6.68 -7.63
CA GLU A 288 11.94 7.60 -8.50
C GLU A 288 11.90 9.02 -7.92
N PRO A 289 11.96 10.06 -8.79
CA PRO A 289 11.87 11.45 -8.35
C PRO A 289 10.56 11.66 -7.59
N SER A 290 10.69 11.93 -6.30
CA SER A 290 9.58 11.87 -5.37
C SER A 290 8.62 13.05 -5.47
N GLY A 291 7.42 12.88 -4.90
CA GLY A 291 6.32 13.84 -5.02
C GLY A 291 6.67 15.25 -4.54
N PRO A 292 5.89 16.30 -4.93
CA PRO A 292 6.24 17.70 -4.67
C PRO A 292 6.46 18.10 -3.21
N TRP A 293 6.07 17.26 -2.26
CA TRP A 293 6.19 17.44 -0.80
C TRP A 293 7.19 16.49 -0.14
N ASP A 294 7.89 15.64 -0.89
CA ASP A 294 9.00 14.90 -0.31
C ASP A 294 10.17 15.84 0.01
N THR A 295 10.82 15.56 1.13
CA THR A 295 11.75 16.44 1.83
C THR A 295 13.16 15.89 1.87
N HIS A 296 13.35 14.66 1.40
CA HIS A 296 14.65 13.99 1.30
C HIS A 296 15.44 14.49 0.07
N PRO A 297 16.78 14.65 0.18
CA PRO A 297 17.66 14.69 -0.98
C PRO A 297 17.58 13.38 -1.78
N PRO A 298 17.91 13.41 -3.09
CA PRO A 298 18.07 12.20 -3.89
C PRO A 298 19.02 11.20 -3.22
N LEU A 299 18.74 9.90 -3.35
CA LEU A 299 19.54 8.84 -2.74
C LEU A 299 21.02 8.92 -3.12
N ALA A 300 21.32 9.22 -4.40
CA ALA A 300 22.68 9.43 -4.87
C ALA A 300 23.42 10.58 -4.15
N GLU A 301 22.72 11.68 -3.80
CA GLU A 301 23.29 12.80 -3.02
C GLU A 301 23.66 12.34 -1.60
N ARG A 302 22.79 11.56 -0.95
CA ARG A 302 23.00 11.01 0.39
C ARG A 302 24.15 10.00 0.43
N ILE A 303 24.18 9.06 -0.51
CA ILE A 303 25.26 8.06 -0.61
C ILE A 303 26.59 8.74 -0.91
N ALA A 304 26.65 9.69 -1.84
CA ALA A 304 27.88 10.43 -2.15
C ALA A 304 28.40 11.24 -0.95
N ALA A 305 27.51 11.87 -0.18
CA ALA A 305 27.89 12.61 1.02
C ALA A 305 28.46 11.71 2.14
N LEU A 306 28.01 10.45 2.21
CA LEU A 306 28.51 9.45 3.15
C LEU A 306 29.84 8.82 2.71
N THR A 307 30.02 8.53 1.42
CA THR A 307 31.25 7.92 0.89
C THR A 307 32.39 8.91 0.69
N ALA A 308 32.10 10.21 0.50
CA ALA A 308 33.11 11.26 0.45
C ALA A 308 33.65 11.69 1.83
N ALA A 309 33.04 11.26 2.93
CA ALA A 309 33.54 11.51 4.27
C ALA A 309 34.69 10.54 4.60
N PRO A 310 35.86 11.01 5.08
CA PRO A 310 36.97 10.12 5.40
C PRO A 310 36.57 9.13 6.50
N SER A 311 36.74 7.84 6.21
CA SER A 311 36.29 6.72 7.05
C SER A 311 36.91 6.77 8.45
N SER A 312 36.15 7.21 9.44
CA SER A 312 36.58 7.24 10.85
C SER A 312 36.50 5.87 11.52
N ARG A 313 37.12 4.87 10.89
CA ARG A 313 37.48 3.56 11.47
C ARG A 313 38.88 3.14 10.97
N SER A 314 39.88 3.89 11.39
CA SER A 314 41.21 3.31 11.66
C SER A 314 41.46 3.47 13.16
N ALA A 315 40.83 2.58 13.94
CA ALA A 315 41.26 2.36 15.30
C ALA A 315 42.63 1.68 15.21
N ALA A 316 43.66 2.33 15.74
CA ALA A 316 45.02 1.80 15.71
C ALA A 316 45.03 0.38 16.29
N ALA A 317 45.46 -0.59 15.48
CA ALA A 317 45.82 -1.90 16.01
C ALA A 317 46.89 -1.69 17.09
N PRO A 318 46.81 -2.37 18.26
CA PRO A 318 47.85 -2.27 19.26
C PRO A 318 49.13 -2.84 18.67
N SER A 319 50.11 -1.96 18.43
CA SER A 319 51.44 -2.33 17.96
C SER A 319 52.10 -3.27 18.98
N SER A 320 52.36 -4.50 18.57
CA SER A 320 53.03 -5.52 19.39
C SER A 320 54.34 -4.97 19.98
N PRO A 321 54.62 -5.16 21.28
CA PRO A 321 55.89 -4.75 21.85
C PRO A 321 57.03 -5.68 21.39
N SER A 322 58.17 -5.12 21.01
CA SER A 322 59.40 -5.87 20.79
C SER A 322 59.97 -6.46 22.09
N PRO A 323 60.70 -7.59 22.05
CA PRO A 323 61.09 -8.33 23.24
C PRO A 323 62.27 -7.68 23.97
N GLY A 324 62.17 -7.58 25.30
CA GLY A 324 63.30 -7.17 26.14
C GLY A 324 62.98 -7.07 27.63
N SER A 325 63.89 -7.58 28.47
CA SER A 325 63.91 -7.48 29.94
C SER A 325 62.89 -8.30 30.74
N LEU A 326 63.36 -9.46 31.22
CA LEU A 326 62.74 -10.29 32.26
C LEU A 326 62.63 -9.55 33.61
N THR A 327 61.46 -9.59 34.27
CA THR A 327 61.34 -9.70 35.74
C THR A 327 59.91 -10.10 36.16
N ALA A 328 59.78 -11.11 37.01
CA ALA A 328 58.58 -11.49 37.80
C ALA A 328 58.90 -11.24 39.30
N PRO A 329 57.97 -11.29 40.29
CA PRO A 329 56.60 -11.84 40.36
C PRO A 329 55.53 -10.76 40.71
N SER A 330 54.27 -10.95 41.17
CA SER A 330 53.55 -12.05 41.87
C SER A 330 52.00 -11.86 41.74
N PRO A 331 51.12 -12.86 42.03
CA PRO A 331 49.69 -12.80 41.68
C PRO A 331 48.70 -12.59 42.87
N ALA A 332 47.57 -11.92 42.59
CA ALA A 332 46.30 -11.95 43.34
C ALA A 332 45.22 -11.20 42.52
N SER A 333 43.92 -11.50 42.56
CA SER A 333 43.17 -12.67 43.04
C SER A 333 41.83 -12.75 42.28
N ALA A 334 41.26 -13.94 42.10
CA ALA A 334 39.95 -14.12 41.50
C ALA A 334 38.82 -14.08 42.57
N GLY A 335 37.63 -13.64 42.15
CA GLY A 335 36.37 -13.72 42.90
C GLY A 335 35.23 -13.45 41.93
N SER A 336 34.73 -14.46 41.22
CA SER A 336 33.77 -15.48 41.67
C SER A 336 32.34 -14.94 41.82
N VAL A 337 31.51 -15.33 40.85
CA VAL A 337 30.06 -15.12 40.80
C VAL A 337 29.35 -15.98 41.85
N ALA A 338 28.19 -15.52 42.35
CA ALA A 338 27.19 -16.34 43.05
C ALA A 338 25.77 -15.99 42.54
N PRO A 339 24.78 -16.91 42.61
CA PRO A 339 23.67 -16.92 41.65
C PRO A 339 22.34 -16.33 42.17
N ALA A 340 21.37 -16.23 41.26
CA ALA A 340 20.02 -15.72 41.50
C ALA A 340 19.05 -16.76 42.11
N GLU A 341 18.05 -16.28 42.84
CA GLU A 341 16.87 -17.05 43.27
C GLU A 341 15.65 -16.82 42.35
N PRO A 342 14.71 -17.79 42.25
CA PRO A 342 13.58 -17.72 41.32
C PRO A 342 12.36 -17.01 41.92
N VAL A 343 11.59 -16.30 41.08
CA VAL A 343 10.27 -15.76 41.43
C VAL A 343 9.20 -16.38 40.54
N ALA A 344 8.08 -16.76 41.16
CA ALA A 344 6.94 -17.46 40.57
C ALA A 344 6.15 -16.62 39.53
N PRO A 345 5.38 -17.25 38.62
CA PRO A 345 4.65 -16.53 37.57
C PRO A 345 3.47 -15.72 38.12
N ALA A 346 3.27 -14.51 37.59
CA ALA A 346 2.12 -13.67 37.86
C ALA A 346 1.03 -13.82 36.79
N GLU A 347 -0.23 -13.83 37.22
CA GLU A 347 -1.41 -13.97 36.35
C GLU A 347 -1.67 -12.73 35.47
N PRO A 348 -2.35 -12.87 34.32
CA PRO A 348 -2.60 -11.76 33.41
C PRO A 348 -3.61 -10.74 33.97
N VAL A 349 -3.15 -9.52 34.24
CA VAL A 349 -4.00 -8.41 34.68
C VAL A 349 -4.78 -7.83 33.50
N VAL A 350 -6.09 -8.06 33.48
CA VAL A 350 -7.02 -7.50 32.48
C VAL A 350 -7.34 -6.04 32.84
N SER A 351 -6.60 -5.08 32.29
CA SER A 351 -6.87 -3.65 32.53
C SER A 351 -8.00 -3.15 31.61
N ALA A 352 -9.24 -3.21 32.08
CA ALA A 352 -10.38 -2.60 31.41
C ALA A 352 -10.29 -1.06 31.45
N GLY A 353 -10.13 -0.44 30.28
CA GLY A 353 -9.98 1.01 30.14
C GLY A 353 -10.26 1.48 28.72
N SER A 354 -11.55 1.63 28.39
CA SER A 354 -12.00 2.04 27.05
C SER A 354 -11.52 3.45 26.68
N THR A 355 -10.58 3.57 25.74
CA THR A 355 -10.25 4.83 25.06
C THR A 355 -10.04 4.62 23.56
N ASP A 356 -10.85 5.34 22.78
CA ASP A 356 -11.03 5.29 21.33
C ASP A 356 -9.74 5.69 20.52
N PRO A 357 -9.19 4.83 19.63
CA PRO A 357 -7.81 4.97 19.16
C PRO A 357 -7.62 5.73 17.83
N THR A 358 -6.99 6.91 17.88
CA THR A 358 -6.58 7.69 16.67
C THR A 358 -5.28 8.56 16.88
N ALA A 359 -4.07 8.11 16.45
CA ALA A 359 -2.76 8.83 16.37
C ALA A 359 -1.62 8.36 15.34
N SER A 360 -1.84 8.36 14.00
CA SER A 360 -0.97 8.02 12.81
C SER A 360 0.33 8.83 12.53
N VAL A 361 0.97 8.41 11.43
CA VAL A 361 2.19 8.90 10.77
C VAL A 361 1.91 9.10 9.25
N ALA A 362 2.89 9.56 8.46
CA ALA A 362 2.74 9.87 7.03
C ALA A 362 2.96 8.65 6.11
N SER A 363 2.05 8.43 5.17
CA SER A 363 2.21 7.48 4.05
C SER A 363 2.80 8.20 2.83
N VAL A 364 3.47 7.45 1.94
CA VAL A 364 3.99 7.95 0.65
C VAL A 364 2.82 8.15 -0.33
N ASP A 365 2.80 9.29 -1.03
CA ASP A 365 1.79 9.59 -2.07
C ASP A 365 2.00 8.72 -3.33
N PRO A 366 0.95 8.09 -3.91
CA PRO A 366 1.02 7.47 -5.23
C PRO A 366 1.06 8.53 -6.35
N ALA A 367 1.78 8.22 -7.43
CA ALA A 367 2.03 9.14 -8.53
C ALA A 367 0.81 9.38 -9.45
N VAL A 368 0.84 10.50 -10.18
CA VAL A 368 -0.15 10.83 -11.22
C VAL A 368 0.40 10.40 -12.59
N PRO A 369 -0.34 9.69 -13.44
CA PRO A 369 0.11 9.36 -14.79
C PRO A 369 0.32 10.63 -15.63
N LEU A 370 1.47 10.74 -16.30
CA LEU A 370 1.68 11.72 -17.36
C LEU A 370 1.05 11.23 -18.66
N ALA A 371 0.44 12.15 -19.41
CA ALA A 371 -0.14 11.85 -20.71
C ALA A 371 0.95 11.47 -21.73
N SER A 372 0.61 10.56 -22.64
CA SER A 372 1.47 10.10 -23.73
C SER A 372 2.00 11.28 -24.55
N ALA A 373 3.31 11.31 -24.78
CA ALA A 373 3.92 12.15 -25.80
C ALA A 373 3.92 11.39 -27.14
N ASP A 374 3.69 12.10 -28.24
CA ASP A 374 3.71 11.52 -29.60
C ASP A 374 5.08 10.89 -29.92
N PRO A 375 5.12 9.77 -30.66
CA PRO A 375 6.36 9.20 -31.15
C PRO A 375 7.00 10.10 -32.20
N ALA A 376 8.29 10.39 -32.04
CA ALA A 376 9.08 11.08 -33.06
C ALA A 376 9.21 10.21 -34.32
N ALA A 377 9.20 10.85 -35.50
CA ALA A 377 9.25 10.17 -36.78
C ALA A 377 10.55 9.36 -37.00
N PRO A 378 10.52 8.28 -37.80
CA PRO A 378 11.71 7.50 -38.14
C PRO A 378 12.75 8.34 -38.90
N LEU A 379 14.02 8.17 -38.55
CA LEU A 379 15.14 8.65 -39.37
C LEU A 379 15.51 7.60 -40.41
N GLU A 380 15.76 8.01 -41.65
CA GLU A 380 16.06 7.10 -42.75
C GLU A 380 17.45 6.44 -42.63
N PRO A 381 17.64 5.20 -43.14
CA PRO A 381 18.94 4.53 -43.12
C PRO A 381 19.92 5.15 -44.12
N GLY A 382 21.10 5.56 -43.65
CA GLY A 382 22.22 5.92 -44.51
C GLY A 382 22.85 4.69 -45.21
N ALA A 383 23.30 4.87 -46.45
CA ALA A 383 23.89 3.81 -47.27
C ALA A 383 25.21 3.23 -46.69
N PRO A 384 25.54 1.95 -46.98
CA PRO A 384 26.75 1.31 -46.47
C PRO A 384 28.03 1.83 -47.14
N ALA A 385 29.15 1.74 -46.43
CA ALA A 385 30.50 1.97 -46.95
C ALA A 385 31.30 0.65 -46.96
N ASP A 386 32.18 0.50 -47.96
CA ASP A 386 32.92 -0.74 -48.24
C ASP A 386 33.92 -1.14 -47.13
N PRO A 387 34.20 -2.46 -46.98
CA PRO A 387 35.11 -2.99 -45.97
C PRO A 387 36.60 -2.86 -46.35
N ALA A 388 37.44 -2.57 -45.37
CA ALA A 388 38.89 -2.68 -45.47
C ALA A 388 39.38 -4.11 -45.10
N PRO A 389 40.51 -4.59 -45.67
CA PRO A 389 40.99 -5.96 -45.44
C PRO A 389 41.58 -6.17 -44.03
N PRO A 390 41.61 -7.42 -43.53
CA PRO A 390 42.05 -7.74 -42.17
C PRO A 390 43.57 -7.74 -42.01
N ALA A 391 44.02 -7.55 -40.76
CA ALA A 391 45.40 -7.78 -40.32
C ALA A 391 45.42 -8.93 -39.30
N ASP A 392 46.49 -9.73 -39.30
CA ASP A 392 46.60 -10.97 -38.51
C ASP A 392 46.62 -10.73 -36.98
N PRO A 393 45.97 -11.61 -36.18
CA PRO A 393 45.98 -11.52 -34.73
C PRO A 393 47.25 -12.14 -34.10
N ALA A 394 47.79 -11.48 -33.09
CA ALA A 394 48.80 -12.05 -32.20
C ALA A 394 48.17 -13.02 -31.17
N PRO A 395 48.88 -14.05 -30.69
CA PRO A 395 48.33 -15.03 -29.75
C PRO A 395 48.09 -14.44 -28.34
N PRO A 396 47.09 -14.94 -27.59
CA PRO A 396 46.76 -14.44 -26.26
C PRO A 396 47.79 -14.89 -25.21
N ALA A 397 47.98 -14.05 -24.18
CA ALA A 397 48.71 -14.40 -22.96
C ALA A 397 47.75 -14.95 -21.89
N ASP A 398 48.22 -15.89 -21.07
CA ASP A 398 47.41 -16.52 -20.03
C ASP A 398 46.95 -15.52 -18.94
N PRO A 399 45.70 -15.62 -18.45
CA PRO A 399 45.20 -14.77 -17.37
C PRO A 399 45.79 -15.20 -16.02
N ALA A 400 46.29 -14.22 -15.26
CA ALA A 400 46.72 -14.42 -13.88
C ALA A 400 45.53 -14.82 -12.96
N PRO A 401 45.74 -15.66 -11.93
CA PRO A 401 44.67 -16.09 -11.05
C PRO A 401 44.08 -14.92 -10.23
N PRO A 402 42.75 -14.87 -10.02
CA PRO A 402 42.14 -13.83 -9.22
C PRO A 402 42.56 -13.91 -7.75
N ALA A 403 42.79 -12.75 -7.14
CA ALA A 403 43.02 -12.65 -5.70
C ALA A 403 41.82 -13.23 -4.93
N GLY A 404 42.10 -13.90 -3.81
CA GLY A 404 41.13 -14.75 -3.11
C GLY A 404 39.81 -14.04 -2.78
N SER A 405 38.71 -14.67 -3.20
CA SER A 405 37.37 -14.33 -2.75
C SER A 405 37.32 -14.43 -1.23
N ALA A 406 37.06 -13.31 -0.54
CA ALA A 406 36.68 -13.36 0.86
C ALA A 406 35.39 -14.15 0.99
N ALA A 407 35.36 -15.13 1.90
CA ALA A 407 34.17 -15.93 2.13
C ALA A 407 32.97 -15.03 2.51
N PRO A 408 31.72 -15.42 2.18
CA PRO A 408 30.55 -14.65 2.56
C PRO A 408 30.54 -14.48 4.08
N VAL A 409 30.41 -13.25 4.54
CA VAL A 409 30.13 -12.98 5.96
C VAL A 409 28.73 -13.50 6.23
N GLU A 410 28.59 -14.48 7.13
CA GLU A 410 27.27 -14.93 7.58
C GLU A 410 26.53 -13.75 8.23
N GLU A 411 25.54 -13.21 7.52
CA GLU A 411 24.69 -12.12 8.00
C GLU A 411 23.83 -12.64 9.15
N ARG A 412 24.29 -12.44 10.39
CA ARG A 412 23.53 -12.84 11.58
C ARG A 412 22.16 -12.14 11.59
N PRO A 413 21.04 -12.87 11.74
CA PRO A 413 19.70 -12.29 11.64
C PRO A 413 19.32 -11.41 12.85
N VAL A 414 18.31 -10.56 12.67
CA VAL A 414 17.72 -9.69 13.72
C VAL A 414 16.88 -10.45 14.75
N GLU A 415 16.67 -11.75 14.57
CA GLU A 415 16.04 -12.67 15.54
C GLU A 415 16.59 -12.50 16.97
N ASP A 416 17.86 -12.15 17.08
CA ASP A 416 18.58 -11.88 18.33
C ASP A 416 18.08 -10.64 19.12
N LEU A 417 17.31 -9.73 18.50
CA LEU A 417 16.80 -8.49 19.12
C LEU A 417 15.39 -8.64 19.71
N VAL A 418 14.56 -9.52 19.16
CA VAL A 418 13.15 -9.76 19.56
C VAL A 418 12.93 -11.26 19.74
N PRO A 419 12.81 -11.77 20.98
CA PRO A 419 12.88 -13.22 21.27
C PRO A 419 11.85 -14.12 20.57
N ASP A 420 10.68 -13.62 20.20
CA ASP A 420 9.67 -14.36 19.42
C ASP A 420 9.05 -13.44 18.35
N LEU A 421 9.86 -13.16 17.32
CA LEU A 421 9.44 -12.37 16.16
C LEU A 421 8.24 -12.99 15.41
N PRO A 422 8.11 -14.34 15.26
CA PRO A 422 6.91 -14.96 14.70
C PRO A 422 5.63 -14.72 15.51
N ALA A 423 5.66 -14.80 16.85
CA ALA A 423 4.49 -14.47 17.68
C ALA A 423 4.14 -13.00 17.60
N LEU A 424 5.14 -12.11 17.54
CA LEU A 424 4.91 -10.68 17.30
C LEU A 424 4.23 -10.45 15.94
N GLY A 425 4.60 -11.20 14.91
CA GLY A 425 3.92 -11.20 13.61
C GLY A 425 2.47 -11.64 13.67
N ARG A 426 2.16 -12.74 14.36
CA ARG A 426 0.77 -13.18 14.58
C ARG A 426 -0.05 -12.17 15.37
N ALA A 427 0.52 -11.58 16.44
CA ALA A 427 -0.13 -10.53 17.22
C ALA A 427 -0.39 -9.26 16.39
N LEU A 428 0.57 -8.88 15.53
CA LEU A 428 0.43 -7.76 14.61
C LEU A 428 -0.64 -8.00 13.54
N GLN A 429 -0.73 -9.23 13.02
CA GLN A 429 -1.76 -9.61 12.05
C GLN A 429 -3.17 -9.42 12.61
N VAL A 430 -3.42 -9.77 13.88
CA VAL A 430 -4.73 -9.58 14.51
C VAL A 430 -5.20 -8.12 14.49
N VAL A 431 -4.27 -7.16 14.60
CA VAL A 431 -4.60 -5.72 14.61
C VAL A 431 -4.49 -5.05 13.24
N ALA A 432 -3.57 -5.48 12.38
CA ALA A 432 -3.31 -4.88 11.07
C ALA A 432 -4.08 -5.54 9.90
N PHE A 433 -4.34 -6.84 10.00
CA PHE A 433 -5.11 -7.64 9.03
C PHE A 433 -6.23 -8.43 9.74
N PRO A 434 -7.12 -7.76 10.50
CA PRO A 434 -8.24 -8.42 11.17
C PRO A 434 -9.14 -9.09 10.13
N ALA A 435 -9.57 -10.33 10.37
CA ALA A 435 -10.31 -11.11 9.37
C ALA A 435 -11.61 -10.43 8.88
N GLN A 436 -12.30 -9.66 9.74
CA GLN A 436 -13.52 -8.91 9.37
C GLN A 436 -14.56 -9.77 8.62
N GLY A 437 -14.81 -10.99 9.12
CA GLY A 437 -15.73 -11.95 8.49
C GLY A 437 -15.12 -12.87 7.42
N ARG A 438 -13.85 -12.66 7.03
CA ARG A 438 -13.11 -13.59 6.14
C ARG A 438 -12.80 -14.92 6.82
N LYS A 439 -12.67 -15.96 6.01
CA LYS A 439 -12.11 -17.24 6.47
C LYS A 439 -10.59 -17.11 6.60
N VAL A 440 -10.06 -17.42 7.79
CA VAL A 440 -8.61 -17.58 8.00
C VAL A 440 -8.21 -18.96 7.49
N VAL A 441 -7.19 -19.03 6.62
CA VAL A 441 -6.78 -20.26 5.93
C VAL A 441 -5.26 -20.31 5.73
N SER A 442 -4.72 -21.46 5.30
CA SER A 442 -3.29 -21.53 4.93
C SER A 442 -2.99 -20.67 3.70
N TRP A 443 -1.71 -20.34 3.48
CA TRP A 443 -1.27 -19.67 2.25
C TRP A 443 -1.65 -20.43 0.97
N ASP A 444 -1.49 -21.75 0.95
CA ASP A 444 -1.82 -22.56 -0.23
C ASP A 444 -3.33 -22.52 -0.53
N GLU A 445 -4.19 -22.57 0.49
CA GLU A 445 -5.65 -22.43 0.30
C GLU A 445 -6.00 -20.99 -0.14
N CYS A 446 -5.41 -19.98 0.49
CA CYS A 446 -5.63 -18.56 0.17
C CYS A 446 -5.29 -18.25 -1.30
N LEU A 447 -4.12 -18.68 -1.77
CA LEU A 447 -3.68 -18.50 -3.15
C LEU A 447 -4.48 -19.37 -4.12
N SER A 448 -4.84 -20.60 -3.74
CA SER A 448 -5.67 -21.48 -4.58
C SER A 448 -7.02 -20.85 -4.87
N VAL A 449 -7.72 -20.36 -3.83
CA VAL A 449 -9.01 -19.70 -4.01
C VAL A 449 -8.85 -18.41 -4.80
N ALA A 450 -7.85 -17.58 -4.49
CA ALA A 450 -7.62 -16.33 -5.19
C ALA A 450 -7.42 -16.51 -6.71
N ARG A 451 -6.61 -17.50 -7.11
CA ARG A 451 -6.30 -17.80 -8.52
C ARG A 451 -7.48 -18.48 -9.23
N THR A 452 -8.18 -19.40 -8.57
CA THR A 452 -9.43 -19.97 -9.11
C THR A 452 -10.47 -18.87 -9.33
N SER A 453 -10.71 -17.97 -8.36
CA SER A 453 -11.65 -16.86 -8.53
C SER A 453 -11.22 -15.84 -9.59
N GLU A 454 -9.93 -15.74 -9.92
CA GLU A 454 -9.43 -14.93 -11.04
C GLU A 454 -9.78 -15.58 -12.39
N MET A 455 -9.50 -16.87 -12.55
CA MET A 455 -9.91 -17.66 -13.72
C MET A 455 -11.44 -17.67 -13.91
N GLU A 456 -12.22 -17.76 -12.82
CA GLU A 456 -13.69 -17.75 -12.90
C GLU A 456 -14.25 -16.43 -13.43
N ARG A 457 -13.66 -15.28 -13.08
CA ARG A 457 -14.07 -13.97 -13.62
C ARG A 457 -13.75 -13.84 -15.10
N GLU A 458 -12.59 -14.34 -15.52
CA GLU A 458 -12.16 -14.33 -16.92
C GLU A 458 -13.05 -15.26 -17.78
N ALA A 459 -13.32 -16.47 -17.27
CA ALA A 459 -14.24 -17.42 -17.87
C ALA A 459 -15.66 -16.85 -17.98
N GLU A 460 -16.21 -16.24 -16.92
CA GLU A 460 -17.54 -15.62 -16.95
C GLU A 460 -17.63 -14.53 -18.03
N ALA A 461 -16.61 -13.66 -18.14
CA ALA A 461 -16.58 -12.61 -19.16
C ALA A 461 -16.58 -13.19 -20.59
N ALA A 462 -15.80 -14.25 -20.84
CA ALA A 462 -15.72 -14.92 -22.13
C ALA A 462 -17.00 -15.71 -22.47
N LEU A 463 -17.52 -16.52 -21.54
CA LEU A 463 -18.77 -17.27 -21.69
C LEU A 463 -19.96 -16.34 -21.95
N VAL A 464 -20.00 -15.17 -21.31
CA VAL A 464 -21.02 -14.14 -21.56
C VAL A 464 -20.90 -13.54 -22.96
N ALA A 465 -19.69 -13.38 -23.51
CA ALA A 465 -19.51 -12.94 -24.89
C ALA A 465 -19.96 -14.02 -25.90
N ILE A 466 -19.53 -15.27 -25.71
CA ILE A 466 -19.91 -16.42 -26.56
C ILE A 466 -21.42 -16.68 -26.50
N SER A 467 -22.04 -16.66 -25.31
CA SER A 467 -23.49 -16.87 -25.16
C SER A 467 -24.31 -15.85 -25.96
N ARG A 468 -23.87 -14.59 -26.02
CA ARG A 468 -24.52 -13.56 -26.85
C ARG A 468 -24.34 -13.80 -28.35
N ALA A 469 -23.16 -14.28 -28.77
CA ALA A 469 -22.87 -14.56 -30.17
C ALA A 469 -23.63 -15.80 -30.69
N VAL A 470 -23.78 -16.84 -29.86
CA VAL A 470 -24.54 -18.06 -30.18
C VAL A 470 -26.05 -17.85 -30.05
N GLY A 471 -26.49 -16.95 -29.16
CA GLY A 471 -27.91 -16.71 -28.87
C GLY A 471 -28.52 -17.67 -27.84
N SER A 472 -27.72 -18.52 -27.21
CA SER A 472 -28.11 -19.44 -26.13
C SER A 472 -27.12 -19.36 -24.95
N PRO A 473 -27.53 -19.70 -23.71
CA PRO A 473 -26.61 -19.71 -22.57
C PRO A 473 -25.54 -20.80 -22.71
N VAL A 474 -24.28 -20.47 -22.42
CA VAL A 474 -23.17 -21.42 -22.33
C VAL A 474 -22.63 -21.37 -20.88
N PRO A 475 -23.09 -22.27 -19.99
CA PRO A 475 -22.83 -22.14 -18.54
C PRO A 475 -21.55 -22.82 -18.05
N ASP A 476 -21.01 -23.78 -18.79
CA ASP A 476 -19.95 -24.70 -18.34
C ASP A 476 -19.06 -25.21 -19.49
N ALA A 477 -18.11 -26.09 -19.15
CA ALA A 477 -17.15 -26.64 -20.10
C ALA A 477 -17.80 -27.69 -21.03
N GLY A 478 -18.81 -28.42 -20.54
CA GLY A 478 -19.53 -29.43 -21.31
C GLY A 478 -20.26 -28.83 -22.51
N GLU A 479 -21.01 -27.75 -22.29
CA GLU A 479 -21.72 -27.03 -23.36
C GLU A 479 -20.75 -26.32 -24.33
N LEU A 480 -19.63 -25.79 -23.82
CA LEU A 480 -18.59 -25.20 -24.66
C LEU A 480 -17.95 -26.25 -25.60
N LEU A 481 -17.70 -27.47 -25.11
CA LEU A 481 -17.25 -28.59 -25.92
C LEU A 481 -18.32 -29.05 -26.93
N THR A 482 -19.61 -28.98 -26.59
CA THR A 482 -20.69 -29.26 -27.57
C THR A 482 -20.64 -28.26 -28.73
N LEU A 483 -20.44 -26.96 -28.43
CA LEU A 483 -20.27 -25.95 -29.47
C LEU A 483 -18.99 -26.15 -30.30
N ALA A 484 -17.92 -26.71 -29.72
CA ALA A 484 -16.70 -27.05 -30.44
C ALA A 484 -16.91 -28.24 -31.39
N ALA A 485 -17.55 -29.32 -30.93
CA ALA A 485 -17.91 -30.48 -31.75
C ALA A 485 -18.87 -30.13 -32.89
N ASP A 486 -19.82 -29.22 -32.67
CA ASP A 486 -20.70 -28.67 -33.71
C ASP A 486 -19.98 -27.71 -34.70
N GLY A 487 -18.72 -27.34 -34.44
CA GLY A 487 -18.00 -26.26 -35.14
C GLY A 487 -18.49 -24.83 -34.85
N ARG A 488 -19.62 -24.70 -34.12
CA ARG A 488 -20.30 -23.43 -33.79
C ARG A 488 -19.46 -22.50 -32.91
N LEU A 489 -18.54 -23.04 -32.10
CA LEU A 489 -17.65 -22.24 -31.26
C LEU A 489 -16.73 -21.33 -32.10
N ARG A 490 -16.23 -21.82 -33.24
CA ARG A 490 -15.40 -21.01 -34.15
C ARG A 490 -16.21 -19.87 -34.75
N THR A 491 -17.42 -20.15 -35.25
CA THR A 491 -18.34 -19.11 -35.75
C THR A 491 -18.71 -18.08 -34.69
N ALA A 492 -18.90 -18.50 -33.44
CA ALA A 492 -19.17 -17.59 -32.32
C ALA A 492 -17.96 -16.69 -32.01
N ALA A 493 -16.75 -17.25 -31.98
CA ALA A 493 -15.52 -16.49 -31.76
C ALA A 493 -15.26 -15.47 -32.89
N GLU A 494 -15.47 -15.85 -34.15
CA GLU A 494 -15.39 -14.94 -35.31
C GLU A 494 -16.41 -13.79 -35.22
N ALA A 495 -17.62 -14.06 -34.73
CA ALA A 495 -18.64 -13.02 -34.50
C ALA A 495 -18.28 -12.06 -33.35
N VAL A 496 -17.59 -12.53 -32.30
CA VAL A 496 -17.07 -11.69 -31.21
C VAL A 496 -15.85 -10.88 -31.66
N PHE A 497 -14.98 -11.45 -32.49
CA PHE A 497 -13.72 -10.87 -32.95
C PHE A 497 -13.64 -10.71 -34.49
N PRO A 498 -14.55 -9.96 -35.15
CA PRO A 498 -14.70 -9.93 -36.61
C PRO A 498 -13.54 -9.26 -37.39
N LYS A 499 -12.45 -8.91 -36.71
CA LYS A 499 -11.23 -8.31 -37.27
C LYS A 499 -9.96 -9.09 -36.91
N ALA A 500 -10.06 -10.14 -36.09
CA ALA A 500 -8.90 -10.95 -35.71
C ALA A 500 -8.53 -11.91 -36.87
N PRO A 501 -7.22 -12.17 -37.09
CA PRO A 501 -6.78 -13.25 -37.97
C PRO A 501 -7.30 -14.61 -37.50
N ALA A 502 -7.52 -15.56 -38.41
CA ALA A 502 -8.02 -16.90 -38.09
C ALA A 502 -7.12 -17.68 -37.09
N GLU A 503 -5.81 -17.42 -37.12
CA GLU A 503 -4.84 -17.96 -36.18
C GLU A 503 -5.03 -17.38 -34.76
N GLU A 504 -5.20 -16.06 -34.64
CA GLU A 504 -5.50 -15.40 -33.36
C GLU A 504 -6.85 -15.87 -32.79
N THR A 505 -7.88 -15.98 -33.64
CA THR A 505 -9.19 -16.52 -33.25
C THR A 505 -9.07 -17.97 -32.76
N THR A 506 -8.21 -18.78 -33.38
CA THR A 506 -7.96 -20.16 -32.93
C THR A 506 -7.20 -20.18 -31.59
N SER A 507 -6.19 -19.33 -31.40
CA SER A 507 -5.50 -19.17 -30.10
C SER A 507 -6.49 -18.84 -28.98
N ARG A 508 -7.37 -17.84 -29.21
CA ARG A 508 -8.42 -17.43 -28.26
C ARG A 508 -9.42 -18.55 -27.93
N ILE A 509 -9.73 -19.43 -28.88
CA ILE A 509 -10.58 -20.61 -28.64
C ILE A 509 -9.85 -21.62 -27.75
N VAL A 510 -8.58 -21.93 -28.05
CA VAL A 510 -7.75 -22.85 -27.26
C VAL A 510 -7.52 -22.31 -25.85
N GLU A 511 -7.25 -21.02 -25.69
CA GLU A 511 -7.12 -20.34 -24.40
C GLU A 511 -8.41 -20.47 -23.57
N LEU A 512 -9.58 -20.21 -24.17
CA LEU A 512 -10.88 -20.34 -23.49
C LEU A 512 -11.19 -21.79 -23.11
N LEU A 513 -10.93 -22.74 -24.01
CA LEU A 513 -11.10 -24.17 -23.72
C LEU A 513 -10.17 -24.58 -22.56
N GLY A 514 -8.88 -24.25 -22.62
CA GLY A 514 -7.91 -24.55 -21.56
C GLY A 514 -8.31 -23.97 -20.20
N LEU A 515 -8.77 -22.72 -20.17
CA LEU A 515 -9.31 -22.06 -18.98
C LEU A 515 -10.51 -22.83 -18.39
N MET A 516 -11.45 -23.23 -19.24
CA MET A 516 -12.66 -23.96 -18.83
C MET A 516 -12.37 -25.39 -18.38
N LEU A 517 -11.47 -26.11 -19.06
CA LEU A 517 -11.03 -27.45 -18.68
C LEU A 517 -10.29 -27.43 -17.34
N ALA A 518 -9.41 -26.44 -17.14
CA ALA A 518 -8.71 -26.24 -15.87
C ALA A 518 -9.68 -25.94 -14.71
N LEU A 519 -10.68 -25.08 -14.92
CA LEU A 519 -11.72 -24.82 -13.92
C LEU A 519 -12.54 -26.07 -13.60
N ALA A 520 -12.92 -26.88 -14.59
CA ALA A 520 -13.63 -28.14 -14.37
C ALA A 520 -12.79 -29.13 -13.56
N ALA A 521 -11.51 -29.30 -13.91
CA ALA A 521 -10.59 -30.20 -13.20
C ALA A 521 -10.32 -29.76 -11.75
N LEU A 522 -10.17 -28.46 -11.51
CA LEU A 522 -10.04 -27.87 -10.16
C LEU A 522 -11.32 -28.07 -9.32
N ARG A 523 -12.50 -27.84 -9.88
CA ARG A 523 -13.79 -28.04 -9.19
C ARG A 523 -14.08 -29.51 -8.89
N SER A 524 -13.63 -30.42 -9.75
CA SER A 524 -13.75 -31.87 -9.57
C SER A 524 -12.76 -32.44 -8.54
N GLY A 525 -11.79 -31.64 -8.07
CA GLY A 525 -10.72 -32.10 -7.19
C GLY A 525 -9.68 -33.00 -7.87
N VAL A 526 -9.75 -33.16 -9.20
CA VAL A 526 -8.79 -33.93 -10.02
C VAL A 526 -7.49 -33.14 -10.21
N ALA A 527 -7.59 -31.81 -10.21
CA ALA A 527 -6.44 -30.91 -10.24
C ALA A 527 -6.37 -30.03 -8.97
N ARG A 528 -5.17 -29.51 -8.70
CA ARG A 528 -4.90 -28.52 -7.65
C ARG A 528 -3.85 -27.52 -8.13
N TRP A 529 -3.74 -26.41 -7.42
CA TRP A 529 -2.65 -25.47 -7.65
C TRP A 529 -1.33 -25.97 -7.04
N ARG A 530 -0.24 -25.69 -7.76
CA ARG A 530 1.14 -25.66 -7.28
C ARG A 530 1.60 -24.20 -7.31
N HIS A 531 1.67 -23.57 -6.15
CA HIS A 531 2.05 -22.16 -6.03
C HIS A 531 3.56 -21.96 -6.11
N SER A 532 3.97 -20.80 -6.62
CA SER A 532 5.35 -20.36 -6.63
C SER A 532 5.47 -18.96 -6.04
N TRP A 533 6.55 -18.71 -5.30
CA TRP A 533 6.87 -17.41 -4.73
C TRP A 533 7.66 -16.50 -5.69
N THR A 534 8.10 -17.05 -6.84
CA THR A 534 8.91 -16.38 -7.88
C THR A 534 8.34 -16.50 -9.29
N GLY A 535 7.42 -17.42 -9.55
CA GLY A 535 6.87 -17.68 -10.88
C GLY A 535 5.35 -17.79 -10.89
N ALA A 536 4.79 -18.12 -12.06
CA ALA A 536 3.37 -18.41 -12.17
C ALA A 536 2.98 -19.63 -11.30
N ALA A 537 1.80 -19.59 -10.69
CA ALA A 537 1.18 -20.79 -10.12
C ALA A 537 0.72 -21.71 -11.27
N GLU A 538 0.93 -23.01 -11.11
CA GLU A 538 0.61 -24.03 -12.12
C GLU A 538 -0.57 -24.87 -11.65
N VAL A 539 -1.39 -25.33 -12.60
CA VAL A 539 -2.41 -26.35 -12.34
C VAL A 539 -1.77 -27.72 -12.58
N VAL A 540 -1.78 -28.56 -11.55
CA VAL A 540 -1.23 -29.93 -11.56
C VAL A 540 -2.31 -30.93 -11.16
N GLY A 541 -2.13 -32.21 -11.47
CA GLY A 541 -2.98 -33.28 -10.92
C GLY A 541 -2.99 -33.26 -9.39
N ALA A 542 -4.04 -33.83 -8.77
CA ALA A 542 -4.19 -33.87 -7.31
C ALA A 542 -2.98 -34.52 -6.62
N ASP A 543 -2.41 -35.56 -7.23
CA ASP A 543 -1.18 -36.25 -6.84
C ASP A 543 0.12 -35.45 -7.09
N GLY A 544 0.05 -34.36 -7.86
CA GLY A 544 1.18 -33.51 -8.27
C GLY A 544 1.75 -33.84 -9.65
N THR A 545 1.14 -34.74 -10.42
CA THR A 545 1.51 -35.00 -11.83
C THR A 545 1.24 -33.79 -12.72
N TYR A 546 1.95 -33.71 -13.85
CA TYR A 546 1.64 -32.72 -14.87
C TYR A 546 0.39 -33.14 -15.63
N LEU A 547 -0.56 -32.21 -15.83
CA LEU A 547 -1.85 -32.47 -16.45
C LEU A 547 -1.92 -31.58 -17.69
N ASP A 548 -1.75 -32.16 -18.88
CA ASP A 548 -1.58 -31.41 -20.13
C ASP A 548 -2.92 -30.87 -20.68
N LEU A 549 -3.45 -29.89 -19.97
CA LEU A 549 -4.66 -29.18 -20.34
C LEU A 549 -4.47 -28.33 -21.61
N ALA A 550 -3.23 -28.01 -21.99
CA ALA A 550 -2.94 -27.22 -23.18
C ALA A 550 -3.08 -28.08 -24.45
N GLU A 551 -2.50 -29.27 -24.49
CA GLU A 551 -2.70 -30.22 -25.59
C GLU A 551 -4.17 -30.66 -25.68
N LEU A 552 -4.83 -30.94 -24.55
CA LEU A 552 -6.26 -31.31 -24.53
C LEU A 552 -7.16 -30.16 -25.03
N ALA A 553 -6.85 -28.91 -24.72
CA ALA A 553 -7.58 -27.75 -25.23
C ALA A 553 -7.32 -27.49 -26.73
N ALA A 554 -6.10 -27.72 -27.20
CA ALA A 554 -5.75 -27.62 -28.61
C ALA A 554 -6.48 -28.68 -29.44
N ALA A 555 -6.54 -29.93 -28.95
CA ALA A 555 -7.35 -30.99 -29.53
C ALA A 555 -8.85 -30.64 -29.51
N ALA A 556 -9.38 -30.18 -28.37
CA ALA A 556 -10.78 -29.78 -28.23
C ALA A 556 -11.20 -28.56 -29.09
N ALA A 557 -10.27 -27.85 -29.74
CA ALA A 557 -10.59 -26.83 -30.74
C ALA A 557 -10.84 -27.43 -32.14
N ASP A 558 -10.54 -28.71 -32.36
CA ASP A 558 -10.88 -29.48 -33.55
C ASP A 558 -12.17 -30.30 -33.32
N PRO A 559 -13.25 -30.03 -34.09
CA PRO A 559 -14.49 -30.80 -34.04
C PRO A 559 -14.29 -32.32 -34.13
N GLU A 560 -13.31 -32.81 -34.90
CA GLU A 560 -13.09 -34.25 -35.09
C GLU A 560 -12.54 -34.95 -33.84
N THR A 561 -11.82 -34.25 -32.97
CA THR A 561 -11.18 -34.85 -31.77
C THR A 561 -11.86 -34.45 -30.45
N THR A 562 -12.79 -33.50 -30.48
CA THR A 562 -13.48 -32.95 -29.29
C THR A 562 -14.17 -34.03 -28.44
N GLU A 563 -14.86 -35.00 -29.04
CA GLU A 563 -15.53 -36.08 -28.31
C GLU A 563 -14.53 -37.04 -27.62
N ALA A 564 -13.36 -37.25 -28.21
CA ALA A 564 -12.30 -38.06 -27.60
C ALA A 564 -11.73 -37.37 -26.35
N VAL A 565 -11.53 -36.04 -26.41
CA VAL A 565 -11.12 -35.22 -25.25
C VAL A 565 -12.19 -35.28 -24.15
N ARG A 566 -13.47 -35.14 -24.50
CA ARG A 566 -14.59 -35.25 -23.54
C ARG A 566 -14.60 -36.61 -22.83
N ALA A 567 -14.45 -37.71 -23.57
CA ALA A 567 -14.40 -39.05 -23.02
C ALA A 567 -13.21 -39.23 -22.05
N TYR A 568 -12.01 -38.82 -22.46
CA TYR A 568 -10.80 -38.88 -21.65
C TYR A 568 -10.93 -38.11 -20.33
N LEU A 569 -11.45 -36.88 -20.37
CA LEU A 569 -11.66 -36.05 -19.18
C LEU A 569 -12.70 -36.66 -18.22
N THR A 570 -13.76 -37.27 -18.76
CA THR A 570 -14.78 -37.96 -17.96
C THR A 570 -14.21 -39.20 -17.28
N GLU A 571 -13.37 -39.98 -17.97
CA GLU A 571 -12.65 -41.13 -17.40
C GLU A 571 -11.65 -40.71 -16.32
N ALA A 572 -10.98 -39.57 -16.51
CA ALA A 572 -10.13 -38.94 -15.49
C ALA A 572 -10.91 -38.35 -14.28
N GLY A 573 -12.25 -38.44 -14.28
CA GLY A 573 -13.10 -37.99 -13.18
C GLY A 573 -13.43 -36.48 -13.19
N VAL A 574 -13.21 -35.79 -14.31
CA VAL A 574 -13.55 -34.36 -14.47
C VAL A 574 -15.03 -34.21 -14.80
N ASP A 575 -15.78 -33.59 -13.89
CA ASP A 575 -17.16 -33.15 -14.13
C ASP A 575 -17.15 -31.87 -14.97
N LEU A 576 -17.43 -32.02 -16.28
CA LEU A 576 -17.51 -30.92 -17.23
C LEU A 576 -18.75 -30.02 -17.03
N ALA A 577 -19.76 -30.50 -16.30
CA ALA A 577 -20.95 -29.75 -15.89
C ALA A 577 -20.79 -29.14 -14.49
N ALA A 578 -19.61 -29.22 -13.87
CA ALA A 578 -19.30 -28.62 -12.57
C ALA A 578 -19.46 -27.09 -12.62
N ALA A 579 -20.67 -26.64 -12.29
CA ALA A 579 -21.02 -25.23 -12.24
C ALA A 579 -20.08 -24.44 -11.34
N ALA A 580 -19.87 -23.16 -11.67
CA ALA A 580 -19.14 -22.26 -10.79
C ALA A 580 -19.74 -22.29 -9.38
N SER A 581 -18.88 -22.51 -8.39
CA SER A 581 -19.24 -22.36 -6.98
C SER A 581 -19.52 -20.89 -6.73
N ARG A 582 -20.75 -20.45 -7.01
CA ARG A 582 -21.21 -19.08 -6.75
C ARG A 582 -20.83 -18.75 -5.31
N PRO A 583 -20.04 -17.68 -5.04
CA PRO A 583 -19.55 -17.38 -3.70
C PRO A 583 -20.72 -17.37 -2.71
N GLY A 584 -20.73 -18.40 -1.85
CA GLY A 584 -21.97 -18.92 -1.28
C GLY A 584 -22.57 -17.97 -0.26
N SER A 585 -23.58 -17.19 -0.65
CA SER A 585 -24.32 -16.25 0.22
C SER A 585 -23.46 -15.22 0.97
N ALA A 586 -22.17 -15.10 0.66
CA ALA A 586 -21.24 -14.23 1.34
C ALA A 586 -21.70 -12.78 1.22
N ARG A 587 -21.87 -12.12 2.37
CA ARG A 587 -22.34 -10.74 2.45
C ARG A 587 -21.18 -9.87 2.88
N ALA A 588 -20.76 -8.96 2.02
CA ALA A 588 -19.69 -8.02 2.35
C ALA A 588 -20.14 -7.13 3.53
N GLN A 589 -19.24 -6.98 4.51
CA GLN A 589 -19.46 -6.17 5.69
C GLN A 589 -19.45 -4.70 5.30
N VAL A 590 -20.49 -3.95 5.67
CA VAL A 590 -20.54 -2.50 5.40
C VAL A 590 -19.66 -1.77 6.40
N LEU A 591 -18.63 -1.09 5.87
CA LEU A 591 -17.69 -0.26 6.63
C LEU A 591 -18.17 1.20 6.73
N GLY A 592 -18.96 1.65 5.75
CA GLY A 592 -19.54 2.99 5.74
C GLY A 592 -20.50 3.20 4.57
N GLY A 593 -21.07 4.40 4.47
CA GLY A 593 -21.92 4.76 3.32
C GLY A 593 -21.94 6.26 3.06
N LEU A 594 -22.15 6.62 1.80
CA LEU A 594 -22.24 8.00 1.32
C LEU A 594 -23.53 8.15 0.50
N VAL A 595 -24.25 9.25 0.68
CA VAL A 595 -25.48 9.58 -0.07
C VAL A 595 -25.24 10.73 -1.04
N ASN A 596 -26.02 10.78 -2.11
CA ASN A 596 -26.05 11.87 -3.08
C ASN A 596 -24.68 12.13 -3.74
N LEU A 597 -23.98 11.08 -4.16
CA LEU A 597 -22.87 11.19 -5.11
C LEU A 597 -23.43 11.25 -6.54
N SER A 598 -22.53 11.41 -7.49
CA SER A 598 -22.78 11.15 -8.89
C SER A 598 -21.82 10.07 -9.39
N ALA A 599 -22.33 8.96 -9.88
CA ALA A 599 -21.56 7.93 -10.57
C ALA A 599 -21.94 7.96 -12.05
N ASP A 600 -20.96 8.12 -12.94
CA ASP A 600 -21.14 8.21 -14.40
C ASP A 600 -22.20 9.24 -14.83
N GLY A 601 -22.31 10.34 -14.06
CA GLY A 601 -23.29 11.41 -14.28
C GLY A 601 -24.68 11.15 -13.66
N ALA A 602 -25.05 9.89 -13.39
CA ALA A 602 -26.25 9.55 -12.65
C ALA A 602 -26.10 9.87 -11.15
N ARG A 603 -27.20 10.16 -10.45
CA ARG A 603 -27.18 10.36 -8.98
C ARG A 603 -27.18 9.00 -8.29
N THR A 604 -26.24 8.80 -7.38
CA THR A 604 -25.95 7.48 -6.83
C THR A 604 -25.62 7.61 -5.34
N ASP A 605 -26.18 6.71 -4.56
CA ASP A 605 -25.83 6.45 -3.17
C ASP A 605 -24.86 5.26 -3.13
N VAL A 606 -23.88 5.24 -2.21
CA VAL A 606 -22.84 4.20 -2.18
C VAL A 606 -22.71 3.60 -0.77
N LEU A 607 -22.70 2.27 -0.66
CA LEU A 607 -22.13 1.58 0.52
C LEU A 607 -20.69 1.19 0.21
N ILE A 608 -19.79 1.48 1.14
CA ILE A 608 -18.42 1.00 1.15
C ILE A 608 -18.41 -0.27 1.97
N THR A 609 -17.97 -1.37 1.36
CA THR A 609 -17.79 -2.65 2.04
C THR A 609 -16.31 -2.99 2.14
N ASP A 610 -16.01 -4.06 2.86
CA ASP A 610 -14.68 -4.64 2.99
C ASP A 610 -14.19 -5.34 1.70
N LEU A 611 -15.08 -5.55 0.72
CA LEU A 611 -14.80 -6.26 -0.54
C LEU A 611 -15.08 -5.43 -1.81
N GLY A 612 -15.78 -4.29 -1.69
CA GLY A 612 -16.15 -3.47 -2.85
C GLY A 612 -17.03 -2.27 -2.54
N LEU A 613 -17.64 -1.72 -3.59
CA LEU A 613 -18.59 -0.62 -3.53
C LEU A 613 -19.95 -1.09 -4.04
N LEU A 614 -21.02 -0.94 -3.25
CA LEU A 614 -22.38 -1.07 -3.75
C LEU A 614 -22.91 0.29 -4.18
N LEU A 615 -23.04 0.50 -5.49
CA LEU A 615 -23.66 1.67 -6.09
C LEU A 615 -25.17 1.46 -6.20
N VAL A 616 -25.95 2.33 -5.57
CA VAL A 616 -27.40 2.26 -5.48
C VAL A 616 -28.01 3.52 -6.13
N PRO A 617 -28.98 3.42 -7.06
CA PRO A 617 -29.59 4.59 -7.69
C PRO A 617 -30.14 5.57 -6.64
N GLY A 618 -29.65 6.81 -6.65
CA GLY A 618 -29.92 7.81 -5.61
C GLY A 618 -31.27 8.50 -5.78
N LEU A 619 -31.92 8.86 -4.67
CA LEU A 619 -33.23 9.53 -4.69
C LEU A 619 -33.14 11.01 -5.13
N PRO A 620 -34.24 11.62 -5.64
CA PRO A 620 -34.28 13.03 -5.99
C PRO A 620 -33.84 14.00 -4.87
N ARG A 621 -33.44 15.22 -5.26
CA ARG A 621 -33.02 16.28 -4.32
C ARG A 621 -34.07 16.51 -3.24
N GLY A 622 -33.61 16.70 -2.00
CA GLY A 622 -34.46 16.87 -0.81
C GLY A 622 -34.74 15.59 -0.02
N ARG A 623 -34.56 14.38 -0.60
CA ARG A 623 -34.85 13.10 0.10
C ARG A 623 -33.64 12.46 0.81
N GLY A 624 -32.63 13.27 1.19
CA GLY A 624 -31.41 12.79 1.85
C GLY A 624 -31.61 11.89 3.09
N PRO A 625 -32.52 12.23 4.04
CA PRO A 625 -32.82 11.37 5.19
C PRO A 625 -33.38 9.98 4.82
N GLU A 626 -34.02 9.87 3.66
CA GLU A 626 -34.62 8.63 3.17
C GLU A 626 -33.60 7.76 2.44
N SER A 627 -32.72 8.37 1.64
CA SER A 627 -31.50 7.70 1.12
C SER A 627 -30.68 7.11 2.27
N LYS A 628 -30.45 7.86 3.36
CA LYS A 628 -29.77 7.32 4.56
C LYS A 628 -30.53 6.14 5.16
N ARG A 629 -31.83 6.25 5.43
CA ARG A 629 -32.64 5.13 5.99
C ARG A 629 -32.64 3.90 5.09
N ARG A 630 -32.69 4.06 3.77
CA ARG A 630 -32.61 2.98 2.78
C ARG A 630 -31.26 2.27 2.85
N LEU A 631 -30.16 3.01 2.87
CA LEU A 631 -28.80 2.46 2.98
C LEU A 631 -28.56 1.79 4.34
N THR A 632 -29.04 2.37 5.44
CA THR A 632 -28.94 1.74 6.77
C THR A 632 -29.67 0.39 6.79
N ARG A 633 -30.84 0.29 6.13
CA ARG A 633 -31.57 -0.99 6.02
C ARG A 633 -30.82 -2.03 5.18
N ILE A 634 -30.19 -1.61 4.08
CA ILE A 634 -29.36 -2.50 3.25
C ILE A 634 -28.12 -2.94 4.04
N ALA A 635 -27.47 -2.02 4.76
CA ALA A 635 -26.28 -2.30 5.55
C ALA A 635 -26.55 -3.24 6.72
N ALA A 636 -27.70 -3.12 7.39
CA ALA A 636 -28.11 -4.03 8.45
C ALA A 636 -28.29 -5.49 7.99
N GLY A 637 -28.51 -5.72 6.69
CA GLY A 637 -28.61 -7.05 6.09
C GLY A 637 -27.30 -7.59 5.50
N GLY A 638 -26.24 -6.78 5.38
CA GLY A 638 -25.02 -7.13 4.63
C GLY A 638 -25.22 -7.16 3.11
N VAL A 639 -24.20 -6.79 2.35
CA VAL A 639 -24.28 -6.60 0.89
C VAL A 639 -24.00 -7.92 0.14
N PRO A 640 -24.93 -8.45 -0.68
CA PRO A 640 -24.65 -9.59 -1.55
C PRO A 640 -23.53 -9.28 -2.56
N ILE A 641 -22.57 -10.19 -2.71
CA ILE A 641 -21.39 -10.01 -3.55
C ILE A 641 -21.65 -10.42 -5.02
N GLY A 642 -22.58 -11.34 -5.27
CA GLY A 642 -22.85 -11.91 -6.59
C GLY A 642 -24.24 -11.58 -7.16
N GLY A 643 -24.31 -11.41 -8.47
CA GLY A 643 -25.55 -11.47 -9.25
C GLY A 643 -26.10 -10.15 -9.76
N MET A 644 -25.61 -9.68 -10.92
CA MET A 644 -26.47 -8.94 -11.86
C MET A 644 -26.02 -9.15 -13.30
N ALA A 645 -26.89 -9.75 -14.11
CA ALA A 645 -26.72 -9.81 -15.56
C ALA A 645 -26.83 -8.41 -16.20
N ALA A 646 -26.37 -8.29 -17.44
CA ALA A 646 -26.49 -7.07 -18.23
C ALA A 646 -27.94 -6.55 -18.32
N PRO A 647 -28.16 -5.23 -18.45
CA PRO A 647 -29.50 -4.66 -18.53
C PRO A 647 -30.21 -5.08 -19.83
N GLY A 648 -31.17 -6.01 -19.74
CA GLY A 648 -31.95 -6.45 -20.91
C GLY A 648 -32.75 -7.75 -20.79
N GLY A 649 -32.62 -8.52 -19.70
CA GLY A 649 -33.38 -9.76 -19.51
C GLY A 649 -34.76 -9.53 -18.87
N GLU A 650 -35.80 -10.09 -19.48
CA GLU A 650 -37.18 -10.09 -18.96
C GLU A 650 -37.30 -10.96 -17.69
N LYS A 651 -38.22 -10.62 -16.77
CA LYS A 651 -38.38 -11.33 -15.48
C LYS A 651 -39.03 -12.72 -15.66
N PRO A 652 -38.44 -13.79 -15.10
CA PRO A 652 -39.20 -14.97 -14.70
C PRO A 652 -39.80 -14.74 -13.30
N ASP A 653 -41.10 -15.03 -13.13
CA ASP A 653 -41.72 -15.09 -11.81
C ASP A 653 -41.26 -16.35 -11.06
N ALA A 654 -40.61 -16.15 -9.90
CA ALA A 654 -40.24 -17.21 -8.96
C ALA A 654 -40.69 -16.82 -7.53
N PRO A 655 -41.15 -17.78 -6.72
CA PRO A 655 -41.73 -17.48 -5.41
C PRO A 655 -40.68 -17.02 -4.39
N ALA A 656 -41.11 -16.19 -3.44
CA ALA A 656 -40.25 -15.58 -2.45
C ALA A 656 -39.70 -16.60 -1.42
N GLY A 657 -38.42 -16.94 -1.54
CA GLY A 657 -37.60 -17.38 -0.41
C GLY A 657 -36.80 -16.21 0.17
N ASP A 658 -36.31 -16.33 1.42
CA ASP A 658 -35.72 -15.24 2.23
C ASP A 658 -34.36 -14.66 1.74
N GLY A 659 -34.05 -14.84 0.45
CA GLY A 659 -32.97 -14.13 -0.23
C GLY A 659 -33.35 -12.66 -0.48
N LEU A 660 -33.00 -11.77 0.46
CA LEU A 660 -33.06 -10.32 0.26
C LEU A 660 -32.16 -9.91 -0.93
N ALA A 661 -32.78 -9.81 -2.11
CA ALA A 661 -32.15 -9.43 -3.37
C ALA A 661 -31.56 -8.01 -3.31
N LEU A 662 -30.60 -7.73 -4.20
CA LEU A 662 -30.04 -6.38 -4.34
C LEU A 662 -31.16 -5.34 -4.60
N PRO A 663 -31.05 -4.11 -4.07
CA PRO A 663 -32.03 -3.06 -4.34
C PRO A 663 -32.14 -2.84 -5.85
N ALA A 664 -33.36 -2.71 -6.38
CA ALA A 664 -33.59 -2.56 -7.82
C ALA A 664 -32.65 -1.50 -8.45
N GLY A 665 -31.85 -1.95 -9.43
CA GLY A 665 -30.84 -1.14 -10.14
C GLY A 665 -29.50 -0.93 -9.42
N GLY A 666 -29.22 -1.60 -8.30
CA GLY A 666 -27.97 -1.46 -7.55
C GLY A 666 -26.81 -2.31 -8.09
N ARG A 667 -25.74 -1.68 -8.57
CA ARG A 667 -24.53 -2.33 -9.12
C ARG A 667 -23.48 -2.53 -8.01
N PHE A 668 -23.03 -3.76 -7.78
CA PHE A 668 -21.81 -4.00 -7.01
C PHE A 668 -20.57 -3.86 -7.90
N VAL A 669 -19.48 -3.33 -7.35
CA VAL A 669 -18.17 -3.22 -7.99
C VAL A 669 -17.16 -3.76 -6.99
N ALA A 670 -16.61 -4.95 -7.26
CA ALA A 670 -15.64 -5.55 -6.35
C ALA A 670 -14.30 -4.79 -6.45
N PHE A 671 -13.54 -4.73 -5.36
CA PHE A 671 -12.18 -4.20 -5.40
C PHE A 671 -11.23 -5.06 -6.26
N ALA A 672 -11.63 -6.29 -6.58
CA ALA A 672 -10.93 -7.15 -7.55
C ALA A 672 -11.06 -6.65 -9.00
N ASP A 673 -12.18 -6.03 -9.34
CA ASP A 673 -12.47 -5.55 -10.70
C ASP A 673 -11.80 -4.20 -10.98
N VAL A 674 -11.34 -3.51 -9.93
CA VAL A 674 -10.65 -2.22 -10.05
C VAL A 674 -9.16 -2.44 -10.34
N ALA A 675 -8.73 -1.98 -11.51
CA ALA A 675 -7.33 -1.97 -11.94
C ALA A 675 -6.52 -0.83 -11.30
N GLY A 676 -7.17 0.25 -10.86
CA GLY A 676 -6.55 1.36 -10.16
C GLY A 676 -7.52 2.52 -9.94
N VAL A 677 -7.18 3.46 -9.07
CA VAL A 677 -8.00 4.65 -8.79
C VAL A 677 -7.21 5.95 -8.94
N THR A 678 -7.74 6.90 -9.70
CA THR A 678 -7.14 8.23 -9.86
C THR A 678 -8.07 9.33 -9.35
N THR A 679 -7.52 10.33 -8.66
CA THR A 679 -8.32 11.48 -8.19
C THR A 679 -8.52 12.50 -9.31
N VAL A 680 -9.76 12.77 -9.68
CA VAL A 680 -10.10 13.69 -10.77
C VAL A 680 -10.05 15.15 -10.29
N PRO A 681 -9.24 16.03 -10.91
CA PRO A 681 -9.17 17.45 -10.54
C PRO A 681 -10.39 18.26 -11.05
N GLY A 682 -11.58 18.05 -10.47
CA GLY A 682 -12.85 18.73 -10.83
C GLY A 682 -13.39 19.67 -9.75
N ARG A 683 -14.43 20.49 -10.05
CA ARG A 683 -15.00 21.54 -9.14
C ARG A 683 -15.38 21.00 -7.74
N ARG A 684 -15.69 19.71 -7.68
CA ARG A 684 -15.97 18.90 -6.49
C ARG A 684 -14.99 17.72 -6.44
N LYS A 685 -14.81 17.06 -5.29
CA LYS A 685 -13.96 15.85 -5.21
C LYS A 685 -14.52 14.80 -6.19
N GLY A 686 -13.62 14.08 -6.86
CA GLY A 686 -13.98 13.02 -7.79
C GLY A 686 -12.86 12.00 -7.92
N TRP A 687 -13.24 10.80 -8.30
CA TRP A 687 -12.40 9.63 -8.46
C TRP A 687 -12.81 8.92 -9.75
N THR A 688 -11.84 8.44 -10.49
CA THR A 688 -12.05 7.54 -11.62
C THR A 688 -11.42 6.20 -11.23
N PHE A 689 -12.25 5.16 -11.19
CA PHE A 689 -11.83 3.78 -10.98
C PHE A 689 -11.71 3.13 -12.36
N GLY A 690 -10.50 2.78 -12.78
CA GLY A 690 -10.29 2.00 -14.00
C GLY A 690 -10.63 0.54 -13.72
N MET A 691 -11.34 -0.12 -14.63
CA MET A 691 -11.77 -1.51 -14.48
C MET A 691 -10.85 -2.47 -15.24
N ARG A 692 -10.52 -3.62 -14.64
CA ARG A 692 -9.66 -4.66 -15.25
C ARG A 692 -10.26 -5.22 -16.55
N ALA A 693 -11.57 -5.41 -16.60
CA ALA A 693 -12.31 -5.82 -17.81
C ALA A 693 -12.48 -4.70 -18.85
N GLY A 694 -11.82 -3.55 -18.68
CA GLY A 694 -11.96 -2.37 -19.50
C GLY A 694 -13.07 -1.41 -19.04
N GLY A 695 -12.91 -0.14 -19.38
CA GLY A 695 -13.82 0.95 -19.00
C GLY A 695 -13.47 1.62 -17.66
N GLU A 696 -14.22 2.67 -17.35
CA GLU A 696 -14.02 3.51 -16.16
C GLU A 696 -15.34 3.73 -15.43
N LEU A 697 -15.26 3.88 -14.10
CA LEU A 697 -16.35 4.36 -13.24
C LEU A 697 -15.93 5.72 -12.65
N SER A 698 -16.63 6.80 -12.99
CA SER A 698 -16.34 8.14 -12.47
C SER A 698 -17.30 8.52 -11.36
N VAL A 699 -16.83 8.50 -10.11
CA VAL A 699 -17.59 8.92 -8.92
C VAL A 699 -17.21 10.33 -8.51
N ARG A 700 -18.21 11.21 -8.29
CA ARG A 700 -18.01 12.62 -7.93
C ARG A 700 -18.96 13.04 -6.82
N THR A 701 -18.52 13.94 -5.95
CA THR A 701 -19.42 14.50 -4.93
C THR A 701 -20.38 15.53 -5.54
N ALA A 702 -21.53 15.71 -4.89
CA ALA A 702 -22.49 16.78 -5.11
C ALA A 702 -22.31 17.90 -4.06
N LEU A 703 -23.20 18.89 -4.06
CA LEU A 703 -23.27 19.90 -2.99
C LEU A 703 -24.05 19.37 -1.77
N ASP A 704 -24.95 18.42 -2.01
CA ASP A 704 -25.81 17.75 -1.05
C ASP A 704 -25.30 16.34 -0.67
N THR A 705 -24.03 16.02 -0.93
CA THR A 705 -23.40 14.78 -0.47
C THR A 705 -23.26 14.79 1.05
N ASP A 706 -23.64 13.67 1.66
CA ASP A 706 -23.72 13.49 3.11
C ASP A 706 -23.38 12.02 3.43
N GLU A 707 -23.10 11.67 4.68
CA GLU A 707 -22.56 10.36 5.06
C GLU A 707 -23.41 9.58 6.08
N LEU A 708 -23.32 8.27 6.02
CA LEU A 708 -23.63 7.37 7.14
C LEU A 708 -22.40 7.31 8.08
N PRO A 709 -22.52 6.81 9.31
CA PRO A 709 -21.36 6.61 10.19
C PRO A 709 -20.24 5.86 9.47
N GLY A 710 -19.00 6.38 9.59
CA GLY A 710 -17.82 5.82 8.92
C GLY A 710 -17.69 6.14 7.43
N GLY A 711 -18.68 6.78 6.78
CA GLY A 711 -18.75 6.94 5.31
C GLY A 711 -17.48 7.49 4.64
N TRP A 712 -17.04 8.70 5.00
CA TRP A 712 -15.81 9.27 4.41
C TRP A 712 -14.54 8.55 4.87
N ALA A 713 -14.52 7.98 6.08
CA ALA A 713 -13.36 7.26 6.60
C ALA A 713 -13.13 5.95 5.83
N ALA A 714 -14.19 5.15 5.66
CA ALA A 714 -14.17 3.92 4.87
C ALA A 714 -13.90 4.21 3.38
N TRP A 715 -14.43 5.31 2.84
CA TRP A 715 -14.15 5.73 1.47
C TRP A 715 -12.68 6.10 1.25
N ASP A 716 -12.10 6.95 2.12
CA ASP A 716 -10.69 7.33 2.02
C ASP A 716 -9.80 6.09 2.23
N GLU A 717 -10.15 5.16 3.13
CA GLU A 717 -9.45 3.88 3.34
C GLU A 717 -9.52 2.95 2.11
N ALA A 718 -10.70 2.77 1.51
CA ALA A 718 -10.86 1.98 0.29
C ALA A 718 -10.09 2.58 -0.89
N VAL A 719 -10.09 3.91 -1.04
CA VAL A 719 -9.31 4.60 -2.08
C VAL A 719 -7.80 4.46 -1.82
N THR A 720 -7.34 4.57 -0.57
CA THR A 720 -5.92 4.34 -0.23
C THR A 720 -5.50 2.88 -0.45
N PHE A 721 -6.33 1.91 -0.10
CA PHE A 721 -6.08 0.49 -0.40
C PHE A 721 -5.97 0.26 -1.91
N LEU A 722 -6.94 0.76 -2.69
CA LEU A 722 -6.97 0.63 -4.15
C LEU A 722 -5.86 1.42 -4.87
N ALA A 723 -5.25 2.43 -4.24
CA ALA A 723 -4.14 3.20 -4.81
C ALA A 723 -2.76 2.72 -4.32
N GLY A 724 -2.72 1.88 -3.28
CA GLY A 724 -1.49 1.34 -2.69
C GLY A 724 -1.22 -0.13 -3.02
N THR A 725 -2.22 -0.86 -3.53
CA THR A 725 -2.15 -2.32 -3.82
C THR A 725 -2.53 -2.70 -5.27
N ARG A 726 -2.78 -1.71 -6.14
CA ARG A 726 -3.14 -1.88 -7.55
C ARG A 726 -2.42 -0.84 -8.39
#